data_AF-Q01RL8-F1
#
_entry.id   AF-Q01RL8-F1
#
_cell.length_a   1.000
_cell.length_b   1.000
_cell.length_c   1.000
_cell.angle_alpha   90.00
_cell.angle_beta   90.00
_cell.angle_gamma   90.00
#
_symmetry.space_group_name_H-M   'P 1'
#
loop_
_entity.id
_entity.type
_entity.pdbx_description
1 polymer ?
#
loop_
_entity_poly.entity_id
_entity_poly.type
_entity_poly.pdbx_seq_one_letter_code
_entity_poly.pdbx_strand_id
1 'polypeptide(L)'
;MWTKDSGPGEVKFADAKALITTATFSAPRAYVLRLTVDKEQSKDSSTLSVSVETPPPAKQLDAVYTKNFKITSPLWNARAKALIVSWIPHCIDQINRTDLTQDPGGIDNFVEAGKALRGEPHGAHKGYVFSNAWVHQTVEAMSIALMIDPQGDAEIIKAHEKMRATLEDWIPKILAAQEADGYLQTAFSLPRVDVRGKIDPGPFAHWERRGDHEGYTGGYFLESAINHYQMTNRKDASLYNAAKKLAECWCANLGPAPKKAWYDGHQEMEQALVRFGRFVNDMEGGGKGTKYVGLAKFLLDCRYNAARNDRERTEYDQSHLPVTQQYEAVGHAVRARYNYSGMADVAVETHDPDYQSAVKSLWDNMVNKKYYVTGGVGSGETSEGFGPNYSLRNRAYCESCSSCGAIFFQWKMNLAYHDAKYADLYEETMYNALLGSTDLAAKVFYYTNPLDANVGRAPWHTCPCCVGNIPRTLLMMPTWTYAKSADGVYVNLFVGSTITLENVAGTDVEMVQATDYPWSAKLALTVNPKTPKNFSVRIRVSNRAVSKLYRSTPDANGITSIAVNGQPVKPLIEKGYAVITRAWKTGDKVDVVLPMKVQRVRANERIADNNHKVALRYGPLIYNIEQVDQPIDKVLSTESPLTTEWRSDLLGGVMVIRGKFADGSPMTAIPNYARTNRDKELPLEGSLPLGADGAVRPAQHPPTSVVWFREG
;
A
#
# COMPACT_ATOMS: atom_id res chain seq x y z
N MET A 1 -7.79 -14.84 38.10
CA MET A 1 -6.58 -14.14 38.57
C MET A 1 -5.49 -14.23 37.51
N TRP A 2 -5.01 -13.08 37.06
CA TRP A 2 -3.90 -12.91 36.15
C TRP A 2 -2.56 -12.92 36.89
N THR A 3 -1.58 -13.63 36.36
CA THR A 3 -0.21 -13.66 36.88
C THR A 3 0.82 -13.64 35.75
N LYS A 4 2.03 -13.19 36.05
CA LYS A 4 3.21 -13.42 35.21
C LYS A 4 3.71 -14.84 35.45
N ASP A 5 3.72 -15.67 34.41
CA ASP A 5 4.27 -17.02 34.45
C ASP A 5 5.78 -16.99 34.17
N SER A 6 6.21 -16.26 33.13
CA SER A 6 7.62 -16.02 32.83
C SER A 6 7.84 -14.68 32.10
N GLY A 7 9.08 -14.20 32.09
CA GLY A 7 9.50 -12.97 31.38
C GLY A 7 10.48 -12.12 32.20
N PRO A 8 11.28 -11.26 31.54
CA PRO A 8 12.46 -10.64 32.14
C PRO A 8 12.19 -9.49 33.10
N GLY A 9 10.99 -8.88 33.05
CA GLY A 9 10.61 -7.75 33.90
C GLY A 9 9.39 -8.04 34.77
N GLU A 10 9.01 -7.06 35.59
CA GLU A 10 7.71 -7.02 36.27
C GLU A 10 6.56 -6.79 35.28
N VAL A 11 5.41 -7.40 35.59
CA VAL A 11 4.12 -7.16 34.93
C VAL A 11 3.15 -6.66 35.99
N LYS A 12 2.56 -5.48 35.77
CA LYS A 12 1.55 -4.91 36.66
C LYS A 12 0.19 -4.95 35.96
N PHE A 13 -0.76 -5.63 36.58
CA PHE A 13 -2.15 -5.68 36.14
C PHE A 13 -2.95 -4.58 36.85
N ALA A 14 -3.82 -3.87 36.12
CA ALA A 14 -4.69 -2.86 36.74
C ALA A 14 -5.64 -3.47 37.77
N ASP A 15 -6.25 -4.60 37.40
CA ASP A 15 -6.90 -5.53 38.34
C ASP A 15 -6.57 -6.96 37.92
N ALA A 16 -5.78 -7.66 38.72
CA ALA A 16 -5.43 -9.05 38.45
C ALA A 16 -6.64 -10.00 38.61
N LYS A 17 -7.71 -9.61 39.30
CA LYS A 17 -8.88 -10.46 39.54
C LYS A 17 -9.96 -10.30 38.47
N ALA A 18 -9.97 -9.20 37.73
CA ALA A 18 -10.90 -8.97 36.63
C ALA A 18 -10.68 -9.95 35.46
N LEU A 19 -11.78 -10.33 34.80
CA LEU A 19 -11.72 -11.16 33.57
C LEU A 19 -11.03 -10.42 32.43
N ILE A 20 -11.28 -9.12 32.29
CA ILE A 20 -10.66 -8.21 31.32
C ILE A 20 -9.87 -7.17 32.10
N THR A 21 -8.58 -7.00 31.79
CA THR A 21 -7.67 -6.11 32.51
C THR A 21 -6.61 -5.57 31.58
N THR A 22 -5.91 -4.50 31.99
CA THR A 22 -4.73 -3.98 31.31
C THR A 22 -3.47 -4.42 32.03
N ALA A 23 -2.43 -4.75 31.27
CA ALA A 23 -1.12 -5.11 31.80
C ALA A 23 -0.04 -4.14 31.31
N THR A 24 0.83 -3.70 32.21
CA THR A 24 2.01 -2.89 31.90
C THR A 24 3.28 -3.68 32.19
N PHE A 25 4.31 -3.47 31.37
CA PHE A 25 5.54 -4.26 31.36
C PHE A 25 6.74 -3.34 31.58
N SER A 26 7.64 -3.75 32.47
CA SER A 26 8.83 -2.94 32.83
C SER A 26 10.03 -3.12 31.90
N ALA A 27 10.05 -4.18 31.07
CA ALA A 27 11.14 -4.44 30.14
C ALA A 27 10.60 -5.05 28.82
N PRO A 28 11.22 -4.74 27.67
CA PRO A 28 10.92 -5.44 26.41
C PRO A 28 11.32 -6.92 26.49
N ARG A 29 10.93 -7.72 25.49
CA ARG A 29 11.09 -9.19 25.29
C ARG A 29 9.77 -9.97 25.49
N ALA A 30 9.88 -11.29 25.34
CA ALA A 30 8.76 -12.22 25.49
C ALA A 30 8.39 -12.46 26.96
N TYR A 31 7.09 -12.52 27.22
CA TYR A 31 6.46 -12.89 28.48
C TYR A 31 5.43 -13.99 28.24
N VAL A 32 5.17 -14.78 29.28
CA VAL A 32 3.99 -15.65 29.36
C VAL A 32 3.15 -15.16 30.53
N LEU A 33 1.90 -14.79 30.25
CA LEU A 33 0.90 -14.45 31.25
C LEU A 33 -0.03 -15.65 31.45
N ARG A 34 -0.57 -15.82 32.65
CA ARG A 34 -1.51 -16.88 32.98
C ARG A 34 -2.78 -16.29 33.56
N LEU A 35 -3.95 -16.70 33.05
CA LEU A 35 -5.23 -16.47 33.68
C LEU A 35 -5.67 -17.77 34.36
N THR A 36 -5.83 -17.73 35.68
CA THR A 36 -6.37 -18.85 36.46
C THR A 36 -7.79 -18.51 36.94
N VAL A 37 -8.76 -19.38 36.67
CA VAL A 37 -10.10 -19.29 37.24
C VAL A 37 -10.23 -20.38 38.30
N ASP A 38 -10.61 -19.98 39.51
CA ASP A 38 -10.73 -20.86 40.66
C ASP A 38 -12.13 -20.68 41.27
N LYS A 39 -12.89 -21.77 41.38
CA LYS A 39 -14.20 -21.82 41.99
C LYS A 39 -14.31 -23.10 42.80
N GLU A 40 -14.15 -23.02 44.12
CA GLU A 40 -14.30 -24.01 45.22
C GLU A 40 -13.96 -25.49 44.92
N GLN A 41 -14.54 -26.09 43.87
CA GLN A 41 -14.36 -27.49 43.44
C GLN A 41 -13.67 -27.64 42.07
N SER A 42 -13.37 -26.56 41.36
CA SER A 42 -12.74 -26.59 40.03
C SER A 42 -11.77 -25.43 39.83
N LYS A 43 -10.60 -25.75 39.28
CA LYS A 43 -9.55 -24.78 38.93
C LYS A 43 -9.09 -25.06 37.50
N ASP A 44 -9.08 -24.03 36.67
CA ASP A 44 -8.58 -24.10 35.30
C ASP A 44 -7.67 -22.90 35.00
N SER A 45 -6.76 -23.04 34.02
CA SER A 45 -5.89 -21.95 33.62
C SER A 45 -5.54 -21.97 32.13
N SER A 46 -5.39 -20.78 31.56
CA SER A 46 -4.89 -20.57 30.21
C SER A 46 -3.70 -19.63 30.21
N THR A 47 -2.83 -19.74 29.19
CA THR A 47 -1.64 -18.91 29.04
C THR A 47 -1.70 -18.06 27.78
N LEU A 48 -1.10 -16.87 27.85
CA LEU A 48 -0.98 -15.91 26.76
C LEU A 48 0.50 -15.54 26.58
N SER A 49 1.00 -15.72 25.35
CA SER A 49 2.33 -15.22 24.99
C SER A 49 2.25 -13.76 24.57
N VAL A 50 3.09 -12.91 25.16
CA VAL A 50 3.16 -11.46 24.85
C VAL A 50 4.57 -11.11 24.44
N SER A 51 4.71 -10.39 23.31
CA SER A 51 6.00 -9.83 22.88
C SER A 51 6.00 -8.32 23.14
N VAL A 52 6.77 -7.89 24.13
CA VAL A 52 6.91 -6.47 24.46
C VAL A 52 8.05 -5.88 23.65
N GLU A 53 7.76 -4.85 22.86
CA GLU A 53 8.76 -4.12 22.07
C GLU A 53 8.92 -2.69 22.59
N THR A 54 10.06 -2.06 22.26
CA THR A 54 10.25 -0.64 22.53
C THR A 54 9.30 0.20 21.68
N PRO A 55 8.76 1.31 22.22
CA PRO A 55 7.98 2.25 21.43
C PRO A 55 8.82 2.83 20.28
N PRO A 56 8.18 3.36 19.21
CA PRO A 56 8.89 4.11 18.19
C PRO A 56 9.60 5.32 18.80
N PRO A 57 10.71 5.81 18.21
CA PRO A 57 11.32 7.08 18.61
C PRO A 57 10.29 8.23 18.65
N ALA A 58 10.49 9.18 19.57
CA ALA A 58 9.57 10.32 19.73
C ALA A 58 9.45 11.17 18.46
N LYS A 59 10.51 11.25 17.64
CA LYS A 59 10.46 11.90 16.34
C LYS A 59 10.48 10.85 15.24
N GLN A 60 9.43 10.80 14.43
CA GLN A 60 9.42 10.00 13.20
C GLN A 60 10.34 10.58 12.12
N LEU A 61 10.60 9.79 11.08
CA LEU A 61 11.22 10.31 9.86
C LEU A 61 10.25 11.21 9.10
N ASP A 62 10.80 12.24 8.48
CA ASP A 62 10.06 13.15 7.62
C ASP A 62 9.85 12.47 6.25
N ALA A 63 8.60 12.47 5.79
CA ALA A 63 8.24 12.00 4.47
C ALA A 63 8.89 12.87 3.38
N VAL A 64 9.29 12.26 2.27
CA VAL A 64 9.70 12.99 1.07
C VAL A 64 8.47 13.21 0.21
N TYR A 65 8.03 14.47 0.09
CA TYR A 65 6.97 14.80 -0.86
C TYR A 65 7.47 14.59 -2.29
N THR A 66 6.64 13.96 -3.12
CA THR A 66 6.94 13.83 -4.54
C THR A 66 6.93 15.21 -5.19
N LYS A 67 7.98 15.47 -5.97
CA LYS A 67 8.23 16.65 -6.81
C LYS A 67 8.89 16.17 -8.10
N ASN A 68 9.18 17.08 -9.03
CA ASN A 68 9.82 16.72 -10.30
C ASN A 68 11.05 15.83 -10.11
N PHE A 69 11.08 14.71 -10.82
CA PHE A 69 12.15 13.72 -10.72
C PHE A 69 12.35 12.96 -12.02
N LYS A 70 13.51 12.31 -12.15
CA LYS A 70 13.88 11.51 -13.32
C LYS A 70 14.01 10.04 -12.96
N ILE A 71 13.52 9.15 -13.81
CA ILE A 71 13.70 7.70 -13.69
C ILE A 71 14.66 7.23 -14.78
N THR A 72 15.79 6.64 -14.38
CA THR A 72 16.82 6.13 -15.30
C THR A 72 16.93 4.60 -15.28
N SER A 73 16.34 3.92 -14.30
CA SER A 73 16.24 2.45 -14.27
C SER A 73 15.42 1.96 -15.47
N PRO A 74 15.93 1.02 -16.29
CA PRO A 74 15.19 0.52 -17.46
C PRO A 74 13.83 -0.09 -17.12
N LEU A 75 13.76 -0.93 -16.07
CA LEU A 75 12.50 -1.54 -15.64
C LEU A 75 11.50 -0.46 -15.23
N TRP A 76 11.87 0.41 -14.30
CA TRP A 76 10.94 1.39 -13.76
C TRP A 76 10.56 2.46 -14.79
N ASN A 77 11.47 2.85 -15.68
CA ASN A 77 11.16 3.78 -16.77
C ASN A 77 10.14 3.15 -17.73
N ALA A 78 10.35 1.92 -18.18
CA ALA A 78 9.39 1.23 -19.06
C ALA A 78 8.00 1.07 -18.41
N ARG A 79 7.95 0.75 -17.10
CA ARG A 79 6.70 0.58 -16.37
C ARG A 79 6.00 1.91 -16.09
N ALA A 80 6.74 2.95 -15.72
CA ALA A 80 6.20 4.30 -15.58
C ALA A 80 5.66 4.80 -16.92
N LYS A 81 6.43 4.66 -18.01
CA LYS A 81 5.99 4.99 -19.36
C LYS A 81 4.68 4.28 -19.70
N ALA A 82 4.59 2.96 -19.53
CA ALA A 82 3.37 2.21 -19.84
C ALA A 82 2.14 2.76 -19.08
N LEU A 83 2.28 3.07 -17.78
CA LEU A 83 1.19 3.68 -17.01
C LEU A 83 0.83 5.08 -17.52
N ILE A 84 1.82 5.90 -17.86
CA ILE A 84 1.64 7.28 -18.32
C ILE A 84 1.00 7.32 -19.71
N VAL A 85 1.44 6.48 -20.64
CA VAL A 85 1.03 6.55 -22.06
C VAL A 85 -0.19 5.69 -22.37
N SER A 86 -0.44 4.64 -21.59
CA SER A 86 -1.57 3.72 -21.82
C SER A 86 -2.62 3.84 -20.71
N TRP A 87 -2.24 3.54 -19.46
CA TRP A 87 -3.22 3.26 -18.41
C TRP A 87 -3.95 4.51 -17.90
N ILE A 88 -3.22 5.57 -17.56
CA ILE A 88 -3.83 6.83 -17.09
C ILE A 88 -4.71 7.44 -18.20
N PRO A 89 -4.27 7.54 -19.48
CA PRO A 89 -5.13 7.95 -20.58
C PRO A 89 -6.39 7.12 -20.75
N HIS A 90 -6.31 5.80 -20.57
CA HIS A 90 -7.48 4.91 -20.58
C HIS A 90 -8.43 5.20 -19.42
N CYS A 91 -7.92 5.42 -18.20
CA CYS A 91 -8.75 5.82 -17.06
C CYS A 91 -9.47 7.15 -17.33
N ILE A 92 -8.77 8.14 -17.88
CA ILE A 92 -9.37 9.43 -18.30
C ILE A 92 -10.51 9.19 -19.28
N ASP A 93 -10.28 8.36 -20.31
CA ASP A 93 -11.29 8.09 -21.33
C ASP A 93 -12.51 7.40 -20.72
N GLN A 94 -12.33 6.35 -19.89
CA GLN A 94 -13.43 5.67 -19.21
C GLN A 94 -14.24 6.61 -18.29
N ILE A 95 -13.57 7.49 -17.54
CA ILE A 95 -14.23 8.44 -16.62
C ILE A 95 -15.01 9.53 -17.38
N ASN A 96 -14.60 9.86 -18.59
CA ASN A 96 -15.28 10.83 -19.45
C ASN A 96 -16.43 10.20 -20.27
N ARG A 97 -16.61 8.87 -20.26
CA ARG A 97 -17.68 8.22 -21.02
C ARG A 97 -19.05 8.56 -20.46
N THR A 98 -19.99 8.86 -21.35
CA THR A 98 -21.40 9.08 -21.04
C THR A 98 -22.33 8.12 -21.78
N ASP A 99 -21.76 7.18 -22.53
CA ASP A 99 -22.43 6.25 -23.45
C ASP A 99 -22.60 4.82 -22.89
N LEU A 100 -22.23 4.61 -21.63
CA LEU A 100 -22.22 3.29 -20.99
C LEU A 100 -23.63 2.80 -20.64
N THR A 101 -23.91 1.52 -20.94
CA THR A 101 -25.18 0.86 -20.58
C THR A 101 -25.28 0.54 -19.09
N GLN A 102 -24.16 0.18 -18.47
CA GLN A 102 -23.97 0.15 -17.02
C GLN A 102 -22.96 1.24 -16.68
N ASP A 103 -23.45 2.43 -16.35
CA ASP A 103 -22.62 3.59 -16.06
C ASP A 103 -22.05 3.48 -14.64
N PRO A 104 -20.73 3.24 -14.47
CA PRO A 104 -20.12 3.16 -13.14
C PRO A 104 -20.11 4.52 -12.44
N GLY A 105 -20.34 5.62 -13.17
CA GLY A 105 -20.17 7.01 -12.71
C GLY A 105 -18.81 7.57 -13.11
N GLY A 106 -18.75 8.88 -13.35
CA GLY A 106 -17.52 9.53 -13.77
C GLY A 106 -17.49 11.02 -13.43
N ILE A 107 -16.87 11.82 -14.30
CA ILE A 107 -16.78 13.27 -14.12
C ILE A 107 -18.15 13.95 -14.26
N ASP A 108 -19.08 13.31 -14.96
CA ASP A 108 -20.45 13.78 -15.19
C ASP A 108 -21.24 13.96 -13.89
N ASN A 109 -21.03 13.08 -12.90
CA ASN A 109 -21.60 13.23 -11.57
C ASN A 109 -21.26 14.60 -10.93
N PHE A 110 -20.04 15.11 -11.13
CA PHE A 110 -19.64 16.42 -10.62
C PHE A 110 -20.30 17.56 -11.41
N VAL A 111 -20.48 17.39 -12.72
CA VAL A 111 -21.20 18.35 -13.55
C VAL A 111 -22.65 18.47 -13.09
N GLU A 112 -23.34 17.35 -12.90
CA GLU A 112 -24.73 17.33 -12.45
C GLU A 112 -24.86 17.89 -11.02
N ALA A 113 -23.94 17.54 -10.11
CA ALA A 113 -23.93 18.09 -8.75
C ALA A 113 -23.75 19.61 -8.77
N GLY A 114 -22.85 20.13 -9.60
CA GLY A 114 -22.67 21.58 -9.74
C GLY A 114 -23.92 22.29 -10.27
N LYS A 115 -24.66 21.69 -11.21
CA LYS A 115 -25.97 22.21 -11.66
C LYS A 115 -26.99 22.23 -10.53
N ALA A 116 -27.09 21.13 -9.79
CA ALA A 116 -28.01 21.01 -8.64
C ALA A 116 -27.75 22.10 -7.60
N LEU A 117 -26.48 22.34 -7.23
CA LEU A 117 -26.09 23.37 -6.27
C LEU A 117 -26.37 24.81 -6.73
N ARG A 118 -26.50 25.04 -8.05
CA ARG A 118 -26.93 26.32 -8.63
C ARG A 118 -28.44 26.44 -8.84
N GLY A 119 -29.21 25.39 -8.52
CA GLY A 119 -30.66 25.34 -8.77
C GLY A 119 -31.03 25.15 -10.25
N GLU A 120 -30.10 24.66 -11.07
CA GLU A 120 -30.32 24.37 -12.49
C GLU A 120 -30.90 22.96 -12.69
N PRO A 121 -31.60 22.67 -13.80
CA PRO A 121 -32.00 21.30 -14.14
C PRO A 121 -30.79 20.35 -14.19
N HIS A 122 -30.89 19.22 -13.48
CA HIS A 122 -29.80 18.27 -13.32
C HIS A 122 -30.28 16.81 -13.41
N GLY A 123 -29.34 15.90 -13.68
CA GLY A 123 -29.52 14.47 -13.64
C GLY A 123 -29.40 13.87 -12.24
N ALA A 124 -29.45 12.54 -12.17
CA ALA A 124 -29.21 11.76 -10.95
C ALA A 124 -27.74 11.31 -10.88
N HIS A 125 -27.27 10.98 -9.68
CA HIS A 125 -25.97 10.33 -9.46
C HIS A 125 -25.94 8.96 -10.13
N LYS A 126 -24.82 8.68 -10.80
CA LYS A 126 -24.59 7.44 -11.54
C LYS A 126 -23.58 6.52 -10.86
N GLY A 127 -23.88 5.23 -10.96
CA GLY A 127 -23.12 4.12 -10.41
C GLY A 127 -23.02 4.10 -8.90
N TYR A 128 -21.94 3.53 -8.37
CA TYR A 128 -21.78 3.35 -6.93
C TYR A 128 -21.71 4.68 -6.18
N VAL A 129 -22.10 4.66 -4.91
CA VAL A 129 -22.07 5.85 -4.03
C VAL A 129 -20.67 6.44 -3.88
N PHE A 130 -19.63 5.61 -4.07
CA PHE A 130 -18.22 5.97 -4.03
C PHE A 130 -17.61 6.25 -5.43
N SER A 131 -18.43 6.50 -6.47
CA SER A 131 -17.91 6.67 -7.83
C SER A 131 -16.97 7.85 -8.02
N ASN A 132 -17.08 8.87 -7.17
CA ASN A 132 -16.12 9.98 -7.13
C ASN A 132 -14.70 9.54 -6.75
N ALA A 133 -14.52 8.41 -6.04
CA ALA A 133 -13.22 7.96 -5.56
C ALA A 133 -12.22 7.72 -6.70
N TRP A 134 -12.61 7.04 -7.78
CA TRP A 134 -11.69 6.80 -8.90
C TRP A 134 -11.43 8.06 -9.74
N VAL A 135 -12.30 9.06 -9.69
CA VAL A 135 -12.01 10.39 -10.26
C VAL A 135 -10.89 11.06 -9.46
N HIS A 136 -11.02 11.13 -8.14
CA HIS A 136 -9.98 11.71 -7.26
C HIS A 136 -8.65 10.96 -7.34
N GLN A 137 -8.68 9.62 -7.36
CA GLN A 137 -7.46 8.82 -7.55
C GLN A 137 -6.81 9.07 -8.92
N THR A 138 -7.60 9.27 -9.98
CA THR A 138 -7.06 9.59 -11.32
C THR A 138 -6.48 11.00 -11.37
N VAL A 139 -7.10 11.97 -10.68
CA VAL A 139 -6.52 13.32 -10.48
C VAL A 139 -5.16 13.24 -9.76
N GLU A 140 -5.06 12.41 -8.71
CA GLU A 140 -3.81 12.16 -8.00
C GLU A 140 -2.76 11.51 -8.93
N ALA A 141 -3.15 10.45 -9.66
CA ALA A 141 -2.26 9.75 -10.59
C ALA A 141 -1.74 10.66 -11.72
N MET A 142 -2.60 11.49 -12.31
CA MET A 142 -2.20 12.51 -13.30
C MET A 142 -1.21 13.50 -12.69
N SER A 143 -1.49 14.01 -11.48
CA SER A 143 -0.61 14.97 -10.80
C SER A 143 0.77 14.37 -10.53
N ILE A 144 0.84 13.10 -10.14
CA ILE A 144 2.11 12.40 -9.91
C ILE A 144 2.85 12.14 -11.23
N ALA A 145 2.15 11.66 -12.26
CA ALA A 145 2.72 11.41 -13.58
C ALA A 145 3.38 12.66 -14.17
N LEU A 146 2.72 13.82 -14.05
CA LEU A 146 3.21 15.11 -14.55
C LEU A 146 4.51 15.60 -13.87
N MET A 147 4.90 15.00 -12.74
CA MET A 147 6.17 15.27 -12.07
C MET A 147 7.32 14.36 -12.56
N ILE A 148 7.05 13.38 -13.42
CA ILE A 148 8.10 12.53 -14.01
C ILE A 148 8.70 13.26 -15.21
N ASP A 149 10.02 13.40 -15.25
CA ASP A 149 10.72 13.96 -16.41
C ASP A 149 10.50 13.05 -17.64
N PRO A 150 9.92 13.56 -18.74
CA PRO A 150 9.71 12.79 -19.97
C PRO A 150 11.02 12.38 -20.64
N GLN A 151 12.15 13.03 -20.32
CA GLN A 151 13.46 12.74 -20.91
C GLN A 151 13.47 12.81 -22.44
N GLY A 152 12.62 13.68 -23.02
CA GLY A 152 12.45 13.83 -24.46
C GLY A 152 11.57 12.77 -25.14
N ASP A 153 10.97 11.84 -24.39
CA ASP A 153 10.05 10.84 -24.94
C ASP A 153 8.75 11.49 -25.42
N ALA A 154 8.50 11.45 -26.73
CA ALA A 154 7.37 12.11 -27.36
C ALA A 154 6.01 11.54 -26.92
N GLU A 155 5.92 10.26 -26.58
CA GLU A 155 4.67 9.64 -26.14
C GLU A 155 4.32 10.09 -24.72
N ILE A 156 5.31 10.16 -23.83
CA ILE A 156 5.13 10.71 -22.48
C ILE A 156 4.72 12.18 -22.55
N ILE A 157 5.38 12.99 -23.38
CA ILE A 157 5.05 14.41 -23.56
C ILE A 157 3.58 14.57 -24.01
N LYS A 158 3.16 13.82 -25.03
CA LYS A 158 1.77 13.85 -25.51
C LYS A 158 0.77 13.40 -24.43
N ALA A 159 1.12 12.38 -23.66
CA ALA A 159 0.28 11.94 -22.54
C ALA A 159 0.18 13.02 -21.45
N HIS A 160 1.29 13.70 -21.13
CA HIS A 160 1.30 14.83 -20.20
C HIS A 160 0.41 15.98 -20.67
N GLU A 161 0.42 16.31 -21.97
CA GLU A 161 -0.50 17.32 -22.54
C GLU A 161 -1.96 16.93 -22.32
N LYS A 162 -2.33 15.67 -22.59
CA LYS A 162 -3.68 15.14 -22.31
C LYS A 162 -4.02 15.27 -20.83
N MET A 163 -3.12 14.92 -19.93
CA MET A 163 -3.33 15.00 -18.48
C MET A 163 -3.52 16.44 -18.00
N ARG A 164 -2.71 17.39 -18.50
CA ARG A 164 -2.87 18.81 -18.17
C ARG A 164 -4.22 19.35 -18.63
N ALA A 165 -4.58 19.11 -19.89
CA ALA A 165 -5.89 19.51 -20.41
C ALA A 165 -7.04 18.88 -19.63
N THR A 166 -6.88 17.62 -19.20
CA THR A 166 -7.89 16.92 -18.39
C THR A 166 -8.01 17.55 -17.00
N LEU A 167 -6.89 17.88 -16.33
CA LEU A 167 -6.92 18.56 -15.04
C LEU A 167 -7.55 19.96 -15.13
N GLU A 168 -7.21 20.72 -16.17
CA GLU A 168 -7.81 22.04 -16.46
C GLU A 168 -9.34 21.96 -16.67
N ASP A 169 -9.84 20.87 -17.26
CA ASP A 169 -11.26 20.61 -17.45
C ASP A 169 -11.96 20.06 -16.19
N TRP A 170 -11.33 19.10 -15.50
CA TRP A 170 -11.94 18.38 -14.38
C TRP A 170 -11.96 19.19 -13.08
N ILE A 171 -10.89 19.95 -12.78
CA ILE A 171 -10.79 20.67 -11.50
C ILE A 171 -11.94 21.66 -11.31
N PRO A 172 -12.28 22.52 -12.28
CA PRO A 172 -13.44 23.41 -12.16
C PRO A 172 -14.76 22.66 -11.92
N LYS A 173 -14.96 21.50 -12.56
CA LYS A 173 -16.17 20.66 -12.38
C LYS A 173 -16.24 20.09 -10.98
N ILE A 174 -15.13 19.58 -10.46
CA ILE A 174 -15.03 19.07 -9.08
C ILE A 174 -15.31 20.20 -8.08
N LEU A 175 -14.71 21.37 -8.27
CA LEU A 175 -14.91 22.52 -7.39
C LEU A 175 -16.34 23.06 -7.43
N ALA A 176 -17.00 23.02 -8.59
CA ALA A 176 -18.40 23.43 -8.73
C ALA A 176 -19.38 22.50 -7.99
N ALA A 177 -18.97 21.27 -7.69
CA ALA A 177 -19.74 20.30 -6.91
C ALA A 177 -19.49 20.37 -5.40
N GLN A 178 -18.61 21.27 -4.93
CA GLN A 178 -18.39 21.47 -3.50
C GLN A 178 -19.49 22.34 -2.90
N GLU A 179 -20.12 21.85 -1.83
CA GLU A 179 -21.17 22.56 -1.11
C GLU A 179 -20.62 23.78 -0.36
N ALA A 180 -21.51 24.70 0.02
CA ALA A 180 -21.13 25.98 0.63
C ALA A 180 -20.35 25.84 1.95
N ASP A 181 -20.64 24.79 2.73
CA ASP A 181 -19.93 24.49 3.98
C ASP A 181 -18.61 23.74 3.78
N GLY A 182 -18.31 23.31 2.54
CA GLY A 182 -17.12 22.59 2.15
C GLY A 182 -17.32 21.09 1.89
N TYR A 183 -18.51 20.53 2.14
CA TYR A 183 -18.80 19.13 1.84
C TYR A 183 -18.64 18.80 0.34
N LEU A 184 -18.18 17.59 0.01
CA LEU A 184 -17.96 17.16 -1.38
C LEU A 184 -18.16 15.65 -1.53
N GLN A 185 -19.35 15.25 -1.99
CA GLN A 185 -19.63 13.93 -2.56
C GLN A 185 -20.93 14.00 -3.35
N THR A 186 -20.87 13.73 -4.66
CA THR A 186 -21.99 13.99 -5.58
C THR A 186 -23.24 13.18 -5.25
N ALA A 187 -23.09 11.98 -4.68
CA ALA A 187 -24.20 11.12 -4.30
C ALA A 187 -25.13 11.78 -3.25
N PHE A 188 -24.59 12.70 -2.44
CA PHE A 188 -25.32 13.41 -1.40
C PHE A 188 -25.82 14.79 -1.86
N SER A 189 -25.39 15.25 -3.03
CA SER A 189 -25.92 16.47 -3.65
C SER A 189 -26.91 16.17 -4.79
N LEU A 190 -27.10 14.90 -5.16
CA LEU A 190 -27.93 14.45 -6.29
C LEU A 190 -28.96 13.37 -5.89
N PRO A 191 -30.10 13.30 -6.60
CA PRO A 191 -31.00 12.15 -6.56
C PRO A 191 -30.29 10.87 -7.03
N ARG A 192 -30.79 9.70 -6.65
CA ARG A 192 -30.21 8.41 -7.06
C ARG A 192 -31.20 7.57 -7.84
N VAL A 193 -30.67 6.70 -8.68
CA VAL A 193 -31.44 5.65 -9.34
C VAL A 193 -31.11 4.33 -8.65
N ASP A 194 -32.12 3.65 -8.11
CA ASP A 194 -31.92 2.32 -7.53
C ASP A 194 -31.68 1.27 -8.63
N VAL A 195 -31.33 0.05 -8.21
CA VAL A 195 -31.07 -1.08 -9.13
C VAL A 195 -32.28 -1.49 -9.97
N ARG A 196 -33.48 -0.98 -9.67
CA ARG A 196 -34.73 -1.22 -10.42
C ARG A 196 -35.10 -0.03 -11.31
N GLY A 197 -34.25 1.00 -11.39
CA GLY A 197 -34.50 2.19 -12.19
C GLY A 197 -35.40 3.22 -11.51
N LYS A 198 -35.76 3.04 -10.22
CA LYS A 198 -36.58 4.02 -9.50
C LYS A 198 -35.71 5.14 -8.98
N ILE A 199 -36.13 6.38 -9.23
CA ILE A 199 -35.49 7.57 -8.67
C ILE A 199 -35.88 7.67 -7.19
N ASP A 200 -34.88 7.62 -6.32
CA ASP A 200 -35.00 8.04 -4.92
C ASP A 200 -34.88 9.58 -4.89
N PRO A 201 -35.97 10.31 -4.57
CA PRO A 201 -36.05 11.74 -4.84
C PRO A 201 -35.26 12.62 -3.87
N GLY A 202 -34.68 12.07 -2.80
CA GLY A 202 -33.91 12.85 -1.81
C GLY A 202 -32.42 12.50 -1.79
N PRO A 203 -31.52 13.49 -1.62
CA PRO A 203 -30.15 13.19 -1.23
C PRO A 203 -30.14 12.44 0.11
N PHE A 204 -29.11 11.62 0.34
CA PHE A 204 -28.92 11.04 1.67
C PHE A 204 -28.55 12.15 2.66
N ALA A 205 -28.93 11.99 3.91
CA ALA A 205 -28.45 12.88 4.96
C ALA A 205 -26.96 12.60 5.24
N HIS A 206 -26.17 13.68 5.37
CA HIS A 206 -24.76 13.58 5.70
C HIS A 206 -24.54 12.82 7.02
N TRP A 207 -23.52 11.96 7.02
CA TRP A 207 -23.10 11.17 8.16
C TRP A 207 -24.23 10.30 8.76
N GLU A 208 -25.22 9.90 7.98
CA GLU A 208 -26.30 9.04 8.48
C GLU A 208 -25.91 7.57 8.45
N ARG A 209 -25.44 7.08 7.30
CA ARG A 209 -25.20 5.65 7.05
C ARG A 209 -23.72 5.40 6.77
N ARG A 210 -23.14 4.45 7.50
CA ARG A 210 -21.69 4.19 7.47
C ARG A 210 -21.21 3.53 6.18
N GLY A 211 -22.10 2.84 5.47
CA GLY A 211 -21.79 2.14 4.21
C GLY A 211 -21.72 3.03 2.97
N ASP A 212 -21.94 4.35 3.09
CA ASP A 212 -22.07 5.24 1.92
C ASP A 212 -20.78 5.96 1.50
N HIS A 213 -19.64 5.63 2.13
CA HIS A 213 -18.30 5.99 1.66
C HIS A 213 -18.02 7.51 1.59
N GLU A 214 -18.57 8.29 2.51
CA GLU A 214 -18.36 9.74 2.62
C GLU A 214 -16.90 10.08 2.95
N GLY A 215 -16.36 9.45 3.99
CA GLY A 215 -14.97 9.55 4.39
C GLY A 215 -14.03 8.86 3.42
N TYR A 216 -14.44 7.74 2.83
CA TYR A 216 -13.66 7.06 1.78
C TYR A 216 -13.39 7.99 0.59
N THR A 217 -14.44 8.61 0.06
CA THR A 217 -14.34 9.53 -1.08
C THR A 217 -13.60 10.81 -0.70
N GLY A 218 -13.97 11.41 0.44
CA GLY A 218 -13.37 12.65 0.90
C GLY A 218 -11.87 12.53 1.21
N GLY A 219 -11.42 11.38 1.72
CA GLY A 219 -10.01 11.16 2.01
C GLY A 219 -9.15 11.11 0.73
N TYR A 220 -9.61 10.45 -0.33
CA TYR A 220 -8.91 10.51 -1.63
C TYR A 220 -8.88 11.93 -2.21
N PHE A 221 -9.91 12.74 -1.99
CA PHE A 221 -9.88 14.13 -2.40
C PHE A 221 -8.76 14.90 -1.69
N LEU A 222 -8.61 14.75 -0.36
CA LEU A 222 -7.51 15.36 0.39
C LEU A 222 -6.13 14.92 -0.12
N GLU A 223 -5.96 13.61 -0.38
CA GLU A 223 -4.71 13.04 -0.90
C GLU A 223 -4.37 13.57 -2.31
N SER A 224 -5.39 13.68 -3.18
CA SER A 224 -5.23 14.24 -4.53
C SER A 224 -4.80 15.70 -4.50
N ALA A 225 -5.33 16.48 -3.55
CA ALA A 225 -5.03 17.90 -3.40
C ALA A 225 -3.57 18.16 -2.99
N ILE A 226 -2.98 17.29 -2.14
CA ILE A 226 -1.55 17.37 -1.77
C ILE A 226 -0.69 17.26 -3.03
N ASN A 227 -0.94 16.21 -3.84
CA ASN A 227 -0.12 15.93 -5.01
C ASN A 227 -0.32 16.96 -6.14
N HIS A 228 -1.55 17.45 -6.34
CA HIS A 228 -1.81 18.53 -7.28
C HIS A 228 -1.06 19.81 -6.91
N TYR A 229 -1.13 20.22 -5.63
CA TYR A 229 -0.44 21.43 -5.16
C TYR A 229 1.09 21.30 -5.30
N GLN A 230 1.63 20.11 -5.05
CA GLN A 230 3.05 19.83 -5.25
C GLN A 230 3.45 19.86 -6.74
N MET A 231 2.65 19.23 -7.62
CA MET A 231 2.90 19.19 -9.07
C MET A 231 2.94 20.59 -9.69
N THR A 232 2.10 21.51 -9.23
CA THR A 232 2.08 22.89 -9.73
C THR A 232 3.19 23.76 -9.12
N ASN A 233 4.16 23.18 -8.42
CA ASN A 233 5.16 23.91 -7.63
C ASN A 233 4.51 24.92 -6.68
N ARG A 234 3.37 24.53 -6.10
CA ARG A 234 2.58 25.34 -5.15
C ARG A 234 2.01 26.62 -5.75
N LYS A 235 1.87 26.68 -7.08
CA LYS A 235 1.32 27.86 -7.77
C LYS A 235 -0.20 27.82 -7.90
N ASP A 236 -0.79 26.62 -7.92
CA ASP A 236 -2.25 26.45 -7.95
C ASP A 236 -2.75 25.80 -6.67
N ALA A 237 -3.29 26.63 -5.78
CA ALA A 237 -3.86 26.22 -4.50
C ALA A 237 -5.36 25.88 -4.56
N SER A 238 -5.97 25.78 -5.75
CA SER A 238 -7.42 25.57 -5.90
C SER A 238 -7.92 24.31 -5.17
N LEU A 239 -7.39 23.14 -5.53
CA LEU A 239 -7.72 21.88 -4.84
C LEU A 239 -7.25 21.87 -3.38
N TYR A 240 -6.10 22.47 -3.06
CA TYR A 240 -5.61 22.56 -1.67
C TYR A 240 -6.58 23.33 -0.77
N ASN A 241 -7.08 24.48 -1.23
CA ASN A 241 -8.04 25.29 -0.49
C ASN A 241 -9.41 24.60 -0.37
N ALA A 242 -9.85 23.90 -1.42
CA ALA A 242 -11.08 23.11 -1.39
C ALA A 242 -10.96 21.92 -0.42
N ALA A 243 -9.82 21.23 -0.40
CA ALA A 243 -9.51 20.16 0.55
C ALA A 243 -9.50 20.68 1.99
N LYS A 244 -8.94 21.88 2.23
CA LYS A 244 -9.07 22.54 3.54
C LYS A 244 -10.52 22.78 3.92
N LYS A 245 -11.36 23.31 3.03
CA LYS A 245 -12.80 23.50 3.30
C LYS A 245 -13.49 22.19 3.63
N LEU A 246 -13.18 21.10 2.92
CA LEU A 246 -13.72 19.78 3.25
C LEU A 246 -13.27 19.34 4.64
N ALA A 247 -11.99 19.46 4.98
CA ALA A 247 -11.47 19.11 6.31
C ALA A 247 -12.12 19.98 7.41
N GLU A 248 -12.35 21.27 7.17
CA GLU A 248 -13.10 22.15 8.08
C GLU A 248 -14.55 21.70 8.26
N CYS A 249 -15.25 21.36 7.17
CA CYS A 249 -16.62 20.83 7.21
C CYS A 249 -16.70 19.60 8.11
N TRP A 250 -15.78 18.65 7.93
CA TRP A 250 -15.70 17.45 8.76
C TRP A 250 -15.40 17.78 10.22
N CYS A 251 -14.43 18.68 10.49
CA CYS A 251 -14.14 19.13 11.85
C CYS A 251 -15.30 19.89 12.51
N ALA A 252 -16.13 20.60 11.74
CA ALA A 252 -17.27 21.34 12.27
C ALA A 252 -18.40 20.42 12.72
N ASN A 253 -18.62 19.32 11.99
CA ASN A 253 -19.77 18.44 12.18
C ASN A 253 -19.48 17.18 13.02
N LEU A 254 -18.27 16.65 12.94
CA LEU A 254 -17.88 15.41 13.62
C LEU A 254 -16.96 15.66 14.80
N GLY A 255 -17.18 14.92 15.88
CA GLY A 255 -16.44 15.09 17.12
C GLY A 255 -17.26 14.70 18.36
N PRO A 256 -16.72 14.94 19.56
CA PRO A 256 -17.47 14.77 20.79
C PRO A 256 -18.67 15.74 20.85
N ALA A 257 -19.67 15.40 21.68
CA ALA A 257 -20.87 16.21 21.86
C ALA A 257 -20.53 17.70 22.14
N PRO A 258 -21.27 18.67 21.55
CA PRO A 258 -22.54 18.52 20.84
C PRO A 258 -22.42 18.10 19.35
N LYS A 259 -21.21 17.86 18.84
CA LYS A 259 -21.01 17.31 17.49
C LYS A 259 -21.40 15.83 17.42
N LYS A 260 -21.41 15.28 16.21
CA LYS A 260 -21.80 13.88 15.98
C LYS A 260 -20.61 12.94 16.13
N ALA A 261 -20.76 11.91 16.96
CA ALA A 261 -19.86 10.76 16.96
C ALA A 261 -20.20 9.86 15.76
N TRP A 262 -19.31 9.82 14.77
CA TRP A 262 -19.51 9.06 13.54
C TRP A 262 -18.18 8.66 12.92
N TYR A 263 -18.17 7.52 12.24
CA TYR A 263 -17.07 6.99 11.44
C TYR A 263 -17.61 6.37 10.14
N ASP A 264 -16.75 6.30 9.13
CA ASP A 264 -17.05 5.65 7.85
C ASP A 264 -16.81 4.13 7.95
N GLY A 265 -17.71 3.35 7.38
CA GLY A 265 -17.58 1.90 7.23
C GLY A 265 -16.48 1.48 6.23
N HIS A 266 -15.89 2.41 5.48
CA HIS A 266 -14.67 2.20 4.72
C HIS A 266 -13.63 3.29 5.07
N GLN A 267 -12.60 2.88 5.81
CA GLN A 267 -11.49 3.72 6.26
C GLN A 267 -10.73 4.33 5.08
N GLU A 268 -10.27 5.57 5.23
CA GLU A 268 -9.37 6.31 4.31
C GLU A 268 -9.20 7.74 4.87
N MET A 269 -10.32 8.34 5.30
CA MET A 269 -10.35 9.69 5.85
C MET A 269 -9.37 9.87 7.01
N GLU A 270 -9.21 8.88 7.88
CA GLU A 270 -8.34 8.98 9.05
C GLU A 270 -6.87 9.15 8.64
N GLN A 271 -6.39 8.35 7.67
CA GLN A 271 -5.02 8.52 7.17
C GLN A 271 -4.87 9.82 6.36
N ALA A 272 -5.86 10.16 5.55
CA ALA A 272 -5.85 11.36 4.74
C ALA A 272 -5.81 12.62 5.61
N LEU A 273 -6.60 12.69 6.68
CA LEU A 273 -6.60 13.81 7.63
C LEU A 273 -5.26 13.97 8.35
N VAL A 274 -4.58 12.88 8.74
CA VAL A 274 -3.25 13.02 9.35
C VAL A 274 -2.23 13.50 8.33
N ARG A 275 -2.17 12.89 7.14
CA ARG A 275 -1.24 13.33 6.08
C ARG A 275 -1.50 14.77 5.66
N PHE A 276 -2.75 15.14 5.45
CA PHE A 276 -3.15 16.49 5.09
C PHE A 276 -2.92 17.49 6.22
N GLY A 277 -3.18 17.12 7.48
CA GLY A 277 -2.87 17.93 8.65
C GLY A 277 -1.38 18.25 8.79
N ARG A 278 -0.52 17.23 8.63
CA ARG A 278 0.94 17.42 8.57
C ARG A 278 1.33 18.34 7.40
N PHE A 279 0.74 18.11 6.24
CA PHE A 279 1.00 18.94 5.06
C PHE A 279 0.59 20.40 5.29
N VAL A 280 -0.58 20.68 5.87
CA VAL A 280 -1.00 22.04 6.24
C VAL A 280 -0.04 22.67 7.24
N ASN A 281 0.45 21.91 8.22
CA ASN A 281 1.47 22.40 9.16
C ASN A 281 2.78 22.76 8.44
N ASP A 282 3.22 21.94 7.49
CA ASP A 282 4.43 22.19 6.70
C ASP A 282 4.29 23.38 5.74
N MET A 283 3.10 23.59 5.17
CA MET A 283 2.85 24.67 4.22
C MET A 283 2.55 26.01 4.90
N GLU A 284 1.88 26.01 6.05
CA GLU A 284 1.35 27.24 6.67
C GLU A 284 1.88 27.53 8.08
N GLY A 285 2.57 26.58 8.72
CA GLY A 285 3.07 26.70 10.09
C GLY A 285 1.98 26.81 11.16
N GLY A 286 2.41 27.06 12.40
CA GLY A 286 1.53 27.41 13.52
C GLY A 286 0.56 26.31 13.99
N GLY A 287 0.74 25.05 13.59
CA GLY A 287 -0.12 23.94 14.02
C GLY A 287 -1.53 23.98 13.45
N LYS A 288 -1.77 24.69 12.34
CA LYS A 288 -3.10 24.87 11.74
C LYS A 288 -3.77 23.55 11.34
N GLY A 289 -2.99 22.53 10.98
CA GLY A 289 -3.46 21.19 10.65
C GLY A 289 -3.66 20.27 11.85
N THR A 290 -3.27 20.67 13.07
CA THR A 290 -3.36 19.82 14.27
C THR A 290 -4.80 19.37 14.56
N LYS A 291 -5.80 20.21 14.27
CA LYS A 291 -7.22 19.82 14.43
C LYS A 291 -7.65 18.71 13.48
N TYR A 292 -7.06 18.60 12.29
CA TYR A 292 -7.35 17.52 11.34
C TYR A 292 -6.79 16.19 11.87
N VAL A 293 -5.58 16.21 12.44
CA VAL A 293 -4.99 15.07 13.17
C VAL A 293 -5.86 14.67 14.37
N GLY A 294 -6.35 15.65 15.14
CA GLY A 294 -7.26 15.41 16.25
C GLY A 294 -8.57 14.76 15.83
N LEU A 295 -9.15 15.19 14.70
CA LEU A 295 -10.34 14.55 14.13
C LEU A 295 -10.03 13.12 13.68
N ALA A 296 -8.90 12.88 13.01
CA ALA A 296 -8.51 11.53 12.60
C ALA A 296 -8.47 10.55 13.78
N LYS A 297 -7.85 10.96 14.90
CA LYS A 297 -7.85 10.19 16.14
C LYS A 297 -9.27 9.94 16.65
N PHE A 298 -10.12 10.97 16.66
CA PHE A 298 -11.50 10.82 17.12
C PHE A 298 -12.29 9.81 16.26
N LEU A 299 -12.15 9.85 14.94
CA LEU A 299 -12.81 8.89 14.03
C LEU A 299 -12.39 7.44 14.34
N LEU A 300 -11.11 7.21 14.65
CA LEU A 300 -10.60 5.91 15.09
C LEU A 300 -11.13 5.51 16.48
N ASP A 301 -11.05 6.40 17.47
CA ASP A 301 -11.48 6.13 18.85
C ASP A 301 -12.98 5.82 18.93
N CYS A 302 -13.80 6.56 18.18
CA CYS A 302 -15.25 6.42 18.26
C CYS A 302 -15.78 5.22 17.46
N ARG A 303 -14.97 4.58 16.61
CA ARG A 303 -15.38 3.50 15.70
C ARG A 303 -16.20 2.39 16.38
N TYR A 304 -15.82 1.99 17.59
CA TYR A 304 -16.56 0.97 18.33
C TYR A 304 -17.81 1.51 19.04
N ASN A 305 -17.69 2.69 19.67
CA ASN A 305 -18.73 3.25 20.54
C ASN A 305 -19.83 4.01 19.78
N ALA A 306 -19.55 4.49 18.57
CA ALA A 306 -20.49 5.19 17.72
C ALA A 306 -21.38 4.24 16.90
N ALA A 307 -21.13 2.93 16.92
CA ALA A 307 -22.03 1.94 16.35
C ALA A 307 -23.40 2.02 17.04
N ARG A 308 -24.50 2.00 16.27
CA ARG A 308 -25.86 2.21 16.82
C ARG A 308 -26.32 1.02 17.68
N ASN A 309 -25.79 -0.16 17.39
CA ASN A 309 -26.08 -1.42 18.08
C ASN A 309 -24.98 -2.45 17.77
N ASP A 310 -24.99 -3.57 18.48
CA ASP A 310 -23.97 -4.62 18.31
C ASP A 310 -23.96 -5.29 16.92
N ARG A 311 -25.05 -5.22 16.14
CA ARG A 311 -25.09 -5.79 14.79
C ARG A 311 -24.30 -4.96 13.77
N GLU A 312 -24.07 -3.67 14.06
CA GLU A 312 -23.21 -2.82 13.25
C GLU A 312 -21.72 -3.02 13.54
N ARG A 313 -21.38 -3.72 14.64
CA ARG A 313 -20.00 -3.99 15.03
C ARG A 313 -19.51 -5.26 14.35
N THR A 314 -18.71 -5.10 13.29
CA THR A 314 -18.30 -6.24 12.45
C THR A 314 -16.79 -6.32 12.27
N GLU A 315 -16.30 -7.52 11.96
CA GLU A 315 -14.92 -7.69 11.51
C GLU A 315 -14.69 -7.08 10.12
N TYR A 316 -15.73 -7.05 9.27
CA TYR A 316 -15.65 -6.59 7.88
C TYR A 316 -15.10 -5.16 7.75
N ASP A 317 -15.57 -4.25 8.60
CA ASP A 317 -15.16 -2.84 8.69
C ASP A 317 -14.32 -2.51 9.94
N GLN A 318 -13.81 -3.56 10.60
CA GLN A 318 -12.95 -3.46 11.78
C GLN A 318 -13.57 -2.60 12.91
N SER A 319 -14.89 -2.70 13.09
CA SER A 319 -15.64 -2.02 14.17
C SER A 319 -16.03 -2.95 15.33
N HIS A 320 -15.78 -4.26 15.19
CA HIS A 320 -16.03 -5.29 16.22
C HIS A 320 -15.36 -5.02 17.58
N LEU A 321 -14.25 -4.27 17.61
CA LEU A 321 -13.53 -3.89 18.83
C LEU A 321 -13.02 -2.45 18.74
N PRO A 322 -12.76 -1.77 19.87
CA PRO A 322 -11.97 -0.54 19.87
C PRO A 322 -10.64 -0.77 19.15
N VAL A 323 -10.20 0.20 18.35
CA VAL A 323 -9.00 0.03 17.50
C VAL A 323 -7.75 -0.31 18.31
N THR A 324 -7.64 0.18 19.54
CA THR A 324 -6.55 -0.09 20.48
C THR A 324 -6.57 -1.49 21.10
N GLN A 325 -7.63 -2.26 20.85
CA GLN A 325 -7.81 -3.64 21.34
C GLN A 325 -7.82 -4.66 20.20
N GLN A 326 -7.52 -4.23 18.97
CA GLN A 326 -7.41 -5.11 17.81
C GLN A 326 -5.99 -5.66 17.70
N TYR A 327 -5.85 -6.98 17.74
CA TYR A 327 -4.55 -7.67 17.72
C TYR A 327 -4.38 -8.67 16.56
N GLU A 328 -5.43 -8.86 15.75
CA GLU A 328 -5.40 -9.72 14.56
C GLU A 328 -5.99 -9.01 13.35
N ALA A 329 -5.40 -9.23 12.16
CA ALA A 329 -5.92 -8.63 10.94
C ALA A 329 -7.14 -9.43 10.44
N VAL A 330 -8.32 -8.81 10.43
CA VAL A 330 -9.61 -9.45 10.08
C VAL A 330 -10.42 -8.60 9.10
N GLY A 331 -11.42 -9.24 8.47
CA GLY A 331 -12.34 -8.58 7.54
C GLY A 331 -11.69 -8.08 6.25
N HIS A 332 -12.34 -7.13 5.59
CA HIS A 332 -11.97 -6.64 4.27
C HIS A 332 -10.54 -6.07 4.25
N ALA A 333 -9.70 -6.52 3.31
CA ALA A 333 -8.27 -6.29 3.37
C ALA A 333 -7.89 -4.80 3.18
N VAL A 334 -8.55 -4.08 2.25
CA VAL A 334 -8.31 -2.64 2.03
C VAL A 334 -8.67 -1.79 3.25
N ARG A 335 -9.92 -1.91 3.72
CA ARG A 335 -10.41 -1.27 4.96
C ARG A 335 -9.45 -1.46 6.12
N ALA A 336 -9.07 -2.70 6.40
CA ALA A 336 -8.11 -3.05 7.41
C ALA A 336 -6.77 -2.34 7.22
N ARG A 337 -6.15 -2.41 6.02
CA ARG A 337 -4.85 -1.77 5.78
C ARG A 337 -4.90 -0.25 5.88
N TYR A 338 -5.96 0.39 5.42
CA TYR A 338 -6.15 1.84 5.53
C TYR A 338 -6.39 2.26 7.00
N ASN A 339 -7.13 1.46 7.76
CA ASN A 339 -7.28 1.63 9.20
C ASN A 339 -5.93 1.57 9.92
N TYR A 340 -5.14 0.52 9.68
CA TYR A 340 -3.85 0.34 10.34
C TYR A 340 -2.85 1.44 9.93
N SER A 341 -2.95 1.91 8.69
CA SER A 341 -2.22 3.06 8.19
C SER A 341 -2.58 4.33 8.98
N GLY A 342 -3.86 4.62 9.20
CA GLY A 342 -4.31 5.75 10.03
C GLY A 342 -3.92 5.60 11.50
N MET A 343 -4.04 4.39 12.06
CA MET A 343 -3.63 4.09 13.44
C MET A 343 -2.13 4.28 13.65
N ALA A 344 -1.29 3.87 12.68
CA ALA A 344 0.16 4.05 12.77
C ALA A 344 0.55 5.53 12.83
N ASP A 345 -0.14 6.36 12.04
CA ASP A 345 0.03 7.81 12.09
C ASP A 345 -0.36 8.38 13.46
N VAL A 346 -1.53 8.02 13.98
CA VAL A 346 -1.99 8.47 15.30
C VAL A 346 -1.05 7.99 16.42
N ALA A 347 -0.57 6.74 16.38
CA ALA A 347 0.37 6.19 17.35
C ALA A 347 1.66 7.01 17.47
N VAL A 348 2.11 7.60 16.36
CA VAL A 348 3.27 8.49 16.32
C VAL A 348 2.91 9.90 16.81
N GLU A 349 1.78 10.46 16.36
CA GLU A 349 1.38 11.82 16.71
C GLU A 349 1.06 11.99 18.20
N THR A 350 0.48 10.96 18.82
CA THR A 350 0.00 11.04 20.21
C THR A 350 0.93 10.37 21.21
N HIS A 351 1.86 9.54 20.73
CA HIS A 351 2.66 8.62 21.55
C HIS A 351 1.82 7.72 22.48
N ASP A 352 0.57 7.45 22.09
CA ASP A 352 -0.34 6.62 22.87
C ASP A 352 0.12 5.14 22.83
N PRO A 353 0.49 4.55 23.98
CA PRO A 353 1.02 3.20 24.05
C PRO A 353 0.01 2.13 23.61
N ASP A 354 -1.29 2.36 23.75
CA ASP A 354 -2.31 1.40 23.36
C ASP A 354 -2.44 1.35 21.83
N TYR A 355 -2.34 2.50 21.17
CA TYR A 355 -2.23 2.56 19.70
C TYR A 355 -0.95 1.88 19.21
N GLN A 356 0.20 2.15 19.85
CA GLN A 356 1.48 1.52 19.49
C GLN A 356 1.42 -0.01 19.64
N SER A 357 0.81 -0.50 20.71
CA SER A 357 0.58 -1.93 20.96
C SER A 357 -0.30 -2.56 19.88
N ALA A 358 -1.46 -1.98 19.60
CA ALA A 358 -2.40 -2.50 18.60
C ALA A 358 -1.77 -2.53 17.20
N VAL A 359 -1.20 -1.40 16.75
CA VAL A 359 -0.53 -1.29 15.44
C VAL A 359 0.57 -2.33 15.28
N LYS A 360 1.40 -2.52 16.33
CA LYS A 360 2.48 -3.50 16.29
C LYS A 360 1.98 -4.94 16.24
N SER A 361 0.94 -5.28 17.00
CA SER A 361 0.30 -6.60 16.97
C SER A 361 -0.38 -6.89 15.63
N LEU A 362 -1.09 -5.90 15.07
CA LEU A 362 -1.73 -6.01 13.76
C LEU A 362 -0.70 -6.22 12.64
N TRP A 363 0.43 -5.50 12.71
CA TRP A 363 1.56 -5.73 11.81
C TRP A 363 2.13 -7.15 11.97
N ASP A 364 2.38 -7.60 13.20
CA ASP A 364 2.94 -8.93 13.45
C ASP A 364 2.00 -10.04 12.98
N ASN A 365 0.71 -9.97 13.31
CA ASN A 365 -0.29 -10.92 12.85
C ASN A 365 -0.33 -10.99 11.32
N MET A 366 -0.43 -9.83 10.66
CA MET A 366 -0.50 -9.81 9.21
C MET A 366 0.78 -10.39 8.58
N VAL A 367 1.95 -9.86 8.93
CA VAL A 367 3.23 -10.25 8.30
C VAL A 367 3.63 -11.69 8.60
N ASN A 368 3.35 -12.17 9.81
CA ASN A 368 3.83 -13.49 10.27
C ASN A 368 2.76 -14.59 10.21
N LYS A 369 1.52 -14.28 9.81
CA LYS A 369 0.43 -15.26 9.70
C LYS A 369 -0.45 -15.13 8.46
N LYS A 370 -0.53 -13.95 7.82
CA LYS A 370 -1.53 -13.66 6.76
C LYS A 370 -0.96 -12.87 5.56
N TYR A 371 0.34 -13.00 5.28
CA TYR A 371 1.03 -12.27 4.21
C TYR A 371 1.55 -13.25 3.17
N TYR A 372 1.20 -13.05 1.91
CA TYR A 372 1.63 -13.92 0.81
C TYR A 372 3.09 -13.67 0.42
N VAL A 373 3.77 -14.66 -0.15
CA VAL A 373 5.18 -14.56 -0.57
C VAL A 373 5.43 -13.49 -1.65
N THR A 374 4.37 -13.10 -2.38
CA THR A 374 4.36 -12.00 -3.36
C THR A 374 4.11 -10.63 -2.73
N GLY A 375 3.93 -10.58 -1.41
CA GLY A 375 3.56 -9.42 -0.64
C GLY A 375 2.11 -8.95 -0.73
N GLY A 376 1.24 -9.74 -1.38
CA GLY A 376 -0.21 -9.54 -1.38
C GLY A 376 -0.86 -9.91 -0.04
N VAL A 377 -2.06 -9.38 0.21
CA VAL A 377 -2.85 -9.64 1.42
C VAL A 377 -4.34 -9.81 1.11
N GLY A 378 -5.03 -10.63 1.89
CA GLY A 378 -6.42 -11.01 1.69
C GLY A 378 -6.55 -12.34 0.97
N SER A 379 -6.98 -13.38 1.68
CA SER A 379 -7.17 -14.72 1.10
C SER A 379 -8.49 -14.81 0.31
N GLY A 380 -9.44 -13.92 0.60
CA GLY A 380 -10.78 -13.92 0.01
C GLY A 380 -11.70 -15.00 0.58
N GLU A 381 -11.34 -15.60 1.72
CA GLU A 381 -12.24 -16.50 2.46
C GLU A 381 -13.30 -15.71 3.24
N THR A 382 -13.02 -14.44 3.52
CA THR A 382 -13.99 -13.43 3.94
C THR A 382 -14.15 -12.43 2.80
N SER A 383 -15.26 -11.69 2.74
CA SER A 383 -15.58 -10.72 1.69
C SER A 383 -14.40 -9.79 1.35
N GLU A 384 -13.61 -10.17 0.34
CA GLU A 384 -12.38 -9.49 -0.11
C GLU A 384 -11.28 -9.39 0.98
N GLY A 385 -11.38 -10.24 2.00
CA GLY A 385 -10.73 -10.02 3.28
C GLY A 385 -9.70 -11.06 3.70
N PHE A 386 -9.22 -10.88 4.93
CA PHE A 386 -8.32 -11.80 5.62
C PHE A 386 -9.06 -13.07 6.03
N GLY A 387 -8.45 -14.23 5.77
CA GLY A 387 -8.84 -15.51 6.35
C GLY A 387 -8.22 -15.75 7.73
N PRO A 388 -8.41 -16.95 8.30
CA PRO A 388 -7.74 -17.38 9.53
C PRO A 388 -6.20 -17.35 9.41
N ASN A 389 -5.52 -17.35 10.56
CA ASN A 389 -4.05 -17.42 10.60
C ASN A 389 -3.54 -18.64 9.79
N TYR A 390 -2.54 -18.42 8.94
CA TYR A 390 -1.95 -19.41 8.01
C TYR A 390 -2.86 -19.91 6.88
N SER A 391 -4.10 -19.40 6.76
CA SER A 391 -4.97 -19.71 5.63
C SER A 391 -4.57 -18.86 4.41
N LEU A 392 -3.57 -19.35 3.68
CA LEU A 392 -2.97 -18.68 2.53
C LEU A 392 -3.08 -19.55 1.28
N ARG A 393 -4.32 -19.80 0.84
CA ARG A 393 -4.60 -20.52 -0.43
C ARG A 393 -4.00 -19.78 -1.61
N ASN A 394 -3.44 -20.51 -2.58
CA ASN A 394 -2.79 -19.94 -3.75
C ASN A 394 -3.76 -19.21 -4.70
N ARG A 395 -5.02 -19.66 -4.74
CA ARG A 395 -6.15 -18.94 -5.35
C ARG A 395 -6.59 -17.77 -4.47
N ALA A 396 -5.63 -16.89 -4.19
CA ALA A 396 -5.75 -15.77 -3.29
C ALA A 396 -6.60 -14.65 -3.91
N TYR A 397 -7.24 -13.86 -3.06
CA TYR A 397 -7.87 -12.62 -3.50
C TYR A 397 -6.81 -11.58 -3.82
N CYS A 398 -5.92 -11.28 -2.85
CA CYS A 398 -4.77 -10.39 -3.02
C CYS A 398 -5.09 -9.18 -3.90
N GLU A 399 -6.13 -8.42 -3.51
CA GLU A 399 -6.60 -7.28 -4.29
C GLU A 399 -5.45 -6.30 -4.59
N SER A 400 -5.45 -5.71 -5.78
CA SER A 400 -4.47 -4.68 -6.12
C SER A 400 -4.53 -3.48 -5.16
N CYS A 401 -5.71 -3.05 -4.70
CA CYS A 401 -5.85 -2.02 -3.65
C CYS A 401 -5.31 -2.48 -2.29
N SER A 402 -5.50 -3.76 -1.92
CA SER A 402 -5.00 -4.25 -0.64
C SER A 402 -3.47 -4.25 -0.61
N SER A 403 -2.85 -4.48 -1.78
CA SER A 403 -1.40 -4.33 -2.00
C SER A 403 -0.94 -2.85 -1.90
N CYS A 404 -1.73 -1.90 -2.39
CA CYS A 404 -1.46 -0.46 -2.19
C CYS A 404 -1.52 -0.11 -0.69
N GLY A 405 -2.58 -0.52 0.01
CA GLY A 405 -2.69 -0.35 1.46
C GLY A 405 -1.59 -1.10 2.24
N ALA A 406 -1.11 -2.22 1.73
CA ALA A 406 0.07 -2.91 2.24
C ALA A 406 1.29 -1.99 2.23
N ILE A 407 1.58 -1.38 1.09
CA ILE A 407 2.69 -0.42 0.95
C ILE A 407 2.51 0.77 1.90
N PHE A 408 1.32 1.37 1.99
CA PHE A 408 1.08 2.56 2.83
C PHE A 408 1.36 2.30 4.31
N PHE A 409 0.78 1.22 4.87
CA PHE A 409 0.99 0.95 6.29
C PHE A 409 2.43 0.48 6.57
N GLN A 410 3.10 -0.27 5.68
CA GLN A 410 4.53 -0.56 5.85
C GLN A 410 5.40 0.69 5.79
N TRP A 411 5.11 1.61 4.87
CA TRP A 411 5.82 2.89 4.75
C TRP A 411 5.68 3.74 6.02
N LYS A 412 4.47 3.84 6.60
CA LYS A 412 4.28 4.54 7.89
C LYS A 412 5.03 3.87 9.03
N MET A 413 5.07 2.54 9.07
CA MET A 413 5.88 1.82 10.05
C MET A 413 7.38 2.08 9.86
N ASN A 414 7.86 2.22 8.62
CA ASN A 414 9.24 2.62 8.34
C ASN A 414 9.54 4.03 8.89
N LEU A 415 8.66 5.00 8.63
CA LEU A 415 8.81 6.36 9.16
C LEU A 415 8.75 6.41 10.68
N ALA A 416 7.85 5.63 11.29
CA ALA A 416 7.66 5.59 12.74
C ALA A 416 8.86 4.95 13.47
N TYR A 417 9.33 3.78 13.01
CA TYR A 417 10.30 2.97 13.73
C TYR A 417 11.74 3.06 13.22
N HIS A 418 11.95 3.73 12.07
CA HIS A 418 13.26 3.93 11.43
C HIS A 418 13.94 2.59 11.09
N ASP A 419 13.15 1.55 10.84
CA ASP A 419 13.63 0.17 10.66
C ASP A 419 13.42 -0.29 9.22
N ALA A 420 14.49 -0.76 8.60
CA ALA A 420 14.52 -1.07 7.18
C ALA A 420 13.67 -2.29 6.81
N LYS A 421 13.34 -3.16 7.79
CA LYS A 421 12.50 -4.34 7.56
C LYS A 421 11.12 -3.99 7.00
N TYR A 422 10.61 -2.80 7.34
CA TYR A 422 9.34 -2.32 6.81
C TYR A 422 9.48 -1.95 5.32
N ALA A 423 10.63 -1.39 4.94
CA ALA A 423 10.98 -1.14 3.54
C ALA A 423 11.27 -2.40 2.73
N ASP A 424 11.85 -3.42 3.34
CA ASP A 424 11.98 -4.73 2.70
C ASP A 424 10.61 -5.32 2.31
N LEU A 425 9.59 -5.15 3.17
CA LEU A 425 8.24 -5.66 2.91
C LEU A 425 7.52 -4.88 1.82
N TYR A 426 7.53 -3.54 1.84
CA TYR A 426 6.88 -2.81 0.75
C TYR A 426 7.62 -2.93 -0.57
N GLU A 427 8.94 -3.15 -0.58
CA GLU A 427 9.67 -3.54 -1.79
C GLU A 427 9.15 -4.89 -2.32
N GLU A 428 8.95 -5.88 -1.44
CA GLU A 428 8.42 -7.19 -1.82
C GLU A 428 7.01 -7.08 -2.44
N THR A 429 6.08 -6.35 -1.80
CA THR A 429 4.74 -6.11 -2.38
C THR A 429 4.82 -5.35 -3.70
N MET A 430 5.65 -4.31 -3.77
CA MET A 430 5.73 -3.42 -4.92
C MET A 430 6.25 -4.13 -6.16
N TYR A 431 7.38 -4.86 -6.06
CA TYR A 431 8.02 -5.53 -7.19
C TYR A 431 7.30 -6.80 -7.65
N ASN A 432 6.33 -7.31 -6.88
CA ASN A 432 5.63 -8.56 -7.17
C ASN A 432 4.12 -8.37 -7.35
N ALA A 433 3.35 -8.31 -6.26
CA ALA A 433 1.90 -8.24 -6.32
C ALA A 433 1.41 -6.98 -7.05
N LEU A 434 1.96 -5.81 -6.71
CA LEU A 434 1.47 -4.56 -7.30
C LEU A 434 2.01 -4.32 -8.72
N LEU A 435 3.31 -4.50 -8.97
CA LEU A 435 3.83 -4.33 -10.34
C LEU A 435 3.21 -5.35 -11.32
N GLY A 436 2.91 -6.55 -10.81
CA GLY A 436 2.27 -7.64 -11.55
C GLY A 436 0.77 -7.50 -11.71
N SER A 437 0.13 -6.49 -11.12
CA SER A 437 -1.31 -6.28 -11.30
C SER A 437 -1.63 -5.79 -12.70
N THR A 438 -0.73 -5.11 -13.39
CA THR A 438 -0.92 -4.66 -14.78
C THR A 438 -0.09 -5.50 -15.75
N ASP A 439 -0.57 -5.65 -16.97
CA ASP A 439 0.24 -6.23 -18.04
C ASP A 439 1.42 -5.30 -18.40
N LEU A 440 2.36 -5.79 -19.21
CA LEU A 440 3.56 -5.06 -19.58
C LEU A 440 3.25 -3.78 -20.37
N ALA A 441 2.18 -3.78 -21.16
CA ALA A 441 1.72 -2.61 -21.91
C ALA A 441 0.80 -1.68 -21.10
N ALA A 442 0.40 -2.08 -19.89
CA ALA A 442 -0.53 -1.39 -19.00
C ALA A 442 -1.86 -1.03 -19.70
N LYS A 443 -2.45 -2.03 -20.36
CA LYS A 443 -3.76 -1.99 -21.03
C LYS A 443 -4.84 -2.77 -20.28
N VAL A 444 -4.43 -3.72 -19.44
CA VAL A 444 -5.32 -4.56 -18.65
C VAL A 444 -4.73 -4.73 -17.24
N PHE A 445 -5.60 -4.93 -16.25
CA PHE A 445 -5.20 -5.11 -14.85
C PHE A 445 -5.91 -6.28 -14.17
N TYR A 446 -5.33 -6.75 -13.08
CA TYR A 446 -5.93 -7.68 -12.13
C TYR A 446 -6.62 -6.91 -11.02
N TYR A 447 -7.89 -7.21 -10.77
CA TYR A 447 -8.49 -6.89 -9.49
C TYR A 447 -7.90 -7.83 -8.44
N THR A 448 -7.99 -9.14 -8.68
CA THR A 448 -7.43 -10.19 -7.83
C THR A 448 -6.06 -10.68 -8.33
N ASN A 449 -5.09 -10.89 -7.43
CA ASN A 449 -3.73 -11.35 -7.78
C ASN A 449 -3.45 -12.76 -7.24
N PRO A 450 -3.99 -13.83 -7.86
CA PRO A 450 -3.73 -15.19 -7.44
C PRO A 450 -2.28 -15.61 -7.72
N LEU A 451 -1.79 -16.58 -6.95
CA LEU A 451 -0.48 -17.22 -7.10
C LEU A 451 -0.55 -18.46 -8.02
N ASP A 452 -1.76 -18.91 -8.36
CA ASP A 452 -2.08 -19.99 -9.31
C ASP A 452 -3.08 -19.49 -10.38
N ALA A 453 -2.68 -18.51 -11.18
CA ALA A 453 -3.58 -17.84 -12.11
C ALA A 453 -4.09 -18.77 -13.23
N ASN A 454 -5.39 -18.67 -13.49
CA ASN A 454 -6.09 -19.33 -14.61
C ASN A 454 -6.97 -18.36 -15.42
N VAL A 455 -6.95 -17.07 -15.07
CA VAL A 455 -7.68 -15.98 -15.73
C VAL A 455 -6.71 -14.87 -16.10
N GLY A 456 -6.96 -14.23 -17.24
CA GLY A 456 -6.24 -13.06 -17.71
C GLY A 456 -6.72 -11.77 -17.02
N ARG A 457 -5.91 -10.73 -17.10
CA ARG A 457 -6.23 -9.38 -16.63
C ARG A 457 -7.40 -8.78 -17.42
N ALA A 458 -8.22 -7.95 -16.79
CA ALA A 458 -9.36 -7.28 -17.44
C ALA A 458 -9.03 -5.84 -17.88
N PRO A 459 -9.64 -5.34 -18.97
CA PRO A 459 -9.46 -3.95 -19.41
C PRO A 459 -10.16 -2.94 -18.49
N TRP A 460 -11.20 -3.38 -17.79
CA TRP A 460 -11.94 -2.60 -16.80
C TRP A 460 -12.66 -3.56 -15.85
N HIS A 461 -13.11 -3.05 -14.70
CA HIS A 461 -13.87 -3.80 -13.70
C HIS A 461 -15.13 -3.03 -13.31
N THR A 462 -16.19 -3.74 -12.92
CA THR A 462 -17.47 -3.11 -12.51
C THR A 462 -17.30 -2.23 -11.28
N CYS A 463 -16.44 -2.64 -10.33
CA CYS A 463 -15.94 -1.81 -9.23
C CYS A 463 -14.48 -1.40 -9.55
N PRO A 464 -14.21 -0.26 -10.19
CA PRO A 464 -12.87 0.11 -10.64
C PRO A 464 -12.01 0.75 -9.53
N CYS A 465 -12.16 0.34 -8.26
CA CYS A 465 -11.41 0.92 -7.13
C CYS A 465 -9.87 0.85 -7.30
N CYS A 466 -9.38 -0.14 -8.04
CA CYS A 466 -7.95 -0.36 -8.28
C CYS A 466 -7.37 0.57 -9.37
N VAL A 467 -8.18 1.12 -10.27
CA VAL A 467 -7.69 1.68 -11.55
C VAL A 467 -6.81 2.91 -11.35
N GLY A 468 -7.21 3.83 -10.47
CA GLY A 468 -6.41 4.99 -10.08
C GLY A 468 -5.44 4.69 -8.94
N ASN A 469 -5.75 3.69 -8.10
CA ASN A 469 -4.95 3.32 -6.93
C ASN A 469 -3.59 2.70 -7.30
N ILE A 470 -3.53 1.89 -8.37
CA ILE A 470 -2.29 1.31 -8.89
C ILE A 470 -1.29 2.39 -9.36
N PRO A 471 -1.63 3.28 -10.32
CA PRO A 471 -0.67 4.26 -10.83
C PRO A 471 -0.29 5.30 -9.77
N ARG A 472 -1.22 5.79 -8.94
CA ARG A 472 -0.87 6.76 -7.88
C ARG A 472 0.14 6.17 -6.89
N THR A 473 0.08 4.86 -6.64
CA THR A 473 1.02 4.19 -5.75
C THR A 473 2.36 3.94 -6.46
N LEU A 474 2.37 3.30 -7.63
CA LEU A 474 3.62 2.94 -8.32
C LEU A 474 4.45 4.15 -8.77
N LEU A 475 3.80 5.26 -9.16
CA LEU A 475 4.49 6.42 -9.69
C LEU A 475 5.02 7.38 -8.61
N MET A 476 4.59 7.24 -7.35
CA MET A 476 5.02 8.08 -6.23
C MET A 476 6.42 7.71 -5.70
N MET A 477 7.35 7.48 -6.62
CA MET A 477 8.64 6.84 -6.39
C MET A 477 9.53 7.56 -5.37
N PRO A 478 9.63 8.91 -5.35
CA PRO A 478 10.42 9.62 -4.33
C PRO A 478 9.96 9.33 -2.90
N THR A 479 8.64 9.25 -2.68
CA THR A 479 8.04 8.96 -1.36
C THR A 479 8.45 7.60 -0.81
N TRP A 480 8.59 6.59 -1.68
CA TRP A 480 8.98 5.24 -1.29
C TRP A 480 10.49 5.06 -1.24
N THR A 481 11.23 5.82 -2.03
CA THR A 481 12.69 5.67 -2.19
C THR A 481 13.45 6.29 -1.05
N TYR A 482 12.98 7.41 -0.51
CA TYR A 482 13.69 8.16 0.51
C TYR A 482 12.81 8.55 1.70
N ALA A 483 13.44 8.64 2.87
CA ALA A 483 12.92 9.35 4.03
C ALA A 483 14.01 10.27 4.58
N LYS A 484 13.65 11.29 5.35
CA LYS A 484 14.61 12.24 5.93
C LYS A 484 14.54 12.24 7.45
N SER A 485 15.64 12.61 8.07
CA SER A 485 15.70 12.98 9.48
C SER A 485 16.44 14.32 9.59
N ALA A 486 16.44 14.92 10.78
CA ALA A 486 17.14 16.17 11.02
C ALA A 486 18.65 16.10 10.69
N ASP A 487 19.24 14.91 10.73
CA ASP A 487 20.67 14.66 10.59
C ASP A 487 21.05 13.89 9.31
N GLY A 488 20.11 13.63 8.39
CA GLY A 488 20.43 12.90 7.17
C GLY A 488 19.27 12.34 6.37
N VAL A 489 19.60 11.36 5.53
CA VAL A 489 18.70 10.71 4.56
C VAL A 489 18.74 9.20 4.73
N TYR A 490 17.58 8.58 4.57
CA TYR A 490 17.39 7.13 4.47
C TYR A 490 17.12 6.77 3.01
N VAL A 491 17.87 5.80 2.49
CA VAL A 491 17.72 5.23 1.14
C VAL A 491 17.05 3.88 1.28
N ASN A 492 15.76 3.83 0.96
CA ASN A 492 14.92 2.67 1.15
C ASN A 492 14.79 1.81 -0.11
N LEU A 493 14.55 2.40 -1.28
CA LEU A 493 14.47 1.64 -2.53
C LEU A 493 15.70 1.89 -3.41
N PHE A 494 16.01 0.88 -4.21
CA PHE A 494 17.10 0.94 -5.18
C PHE A 494 16.53 1.05 -6.58
N VAL A 495 16.37 2.29 -7.02
CA VAL A 495 15.81 2.61 -8.33
C VAL A 495 16.67 3.67 -8.98
N GLY A 496 17.23 3.33 -10.15
CA GLY A 496 17.94 4.28 -11.00
C GLY A 496 17.11 5.54 -11.21
N SER A 497 17.57 6.67 -10.67
CA SER A 497 16.80 7.90 -10.58
C SER A 497 17.65 9.12 -10.26
N THR A 498 17.10 10.31 -10.53
CA THR A 498 17.61 11.59 -10.02
C THR A 498 16.48 12.28 -9.27
N ILE A 499 16.65 12.47 -7.96
CA ILE A 499 15.64 13.02 -7.06
C ILE A 499 16.29 14.08 -6.17
N THR A 500 15.69 15.27 -6.09
CA THR A 500 16.14 16.32 -5.16
C THR A 500 15.38 16.21 -3.84
N LEU A 501 16.13 16.12 -2.75
CA LEU A 501 15.64 16.08 -1.39
C LEU A 501 15.83 17.45 -0.74
N GLU A 502 14.74 18.12 -0.40
CA GLU A 502 14.80 19.44 0.22
C GLU A 502 15.17 19.36 1.70
N ASN A 503 15.97 20.32 2.16
CA ASN A 503 16.26 20.53 3.59
C ASN A 503 16.82 19.28 4.31
N VAL A 504 17.74 18.54 3.69
CA VAL A 504 18.53 17.51 4.37
C VAL A 504 19.67 18.19 5.14
N ALA A 505 19.62 18.14 6.47
CA ALA A 505 20.57 18.84 7.34
C ALA A 505 20.74 20.35 7.00
N GLY A 506 19.66 21.01 6.56
CA GLY A 506 19.68 22.43 6.19
C GLY A 506 20.17 22.74 4.77
N THR A 507 20.35 21.76 3.89
CA THR A 507 20.65 21.96 2.47
C THR A 507 19.79 21.07 1.59
N ASP A 508 19.48 21.52 0.37
CA ASP A 508 18.93 20.63 -0.64
C ASP A 508 20.03 19.67 -1.12
N VAL A 509 19.67 18.42 -1.38
CA VAL A 509 20.58 17.36 -1.83
C VAL A 509 19.96 16.64 -3.00
N GLU A 510 20.60 16.71 -4.16
CA GLU A 510 20.25 15.84 -5.28
C GLU A 510 20.90 14.46 -5.07
N MET A 511 20.06 13.43 -5.12
CA MET A 511 20.47 12.04 -5.03
C MET A 511 20.34 11.41 -6.42
N VAL A 512 21.45 10.91 -6.95
CA VAL A 512 21.47 10.18 -8.23
C VAL A 512 21.78 8.71 -7.95
N GLN A 513 20.83 7.81 -8.21
CA GLN A 513 21.11 6.39 -8.24
C GLN A 513 21.35 5.93 -9.68
N ALA A 514 22.46 5.24 -9.92
CA ALA A 514 22.74 4.53 -11.17
C ALA A 514 22.78 3.03 -10.89
N THR A 515 21.76 2.31 -11.33
CA THR A 515 21.63 0.87 -11.12
C THR A 515 20.62 0.23 -12.07
N ASP A 516 20.89 -1.02 -12.43
CA ASP A 516 19.95 -1.92 -13.11
C ASP A 516 19.22 -2.86 -12.13
N TYR A 517 19.21 -2.55 -10.82
CA TYR A 517 18.36 -3.26 -9.85
C TYR A 517 16.91 -3.28 -10.37
N PRO A 518 16.23 -4.44 -10.40
CA PRO A 518 16.51 -5.68 -9.67
C PRO A 518 17.30 -6.75 -10.45
N TRP A 519 17.91 -6.42 -11.59
CA TRP A 519 18.68 -7.36 -12.42
C TRP A 519 20.15 -7.44 -12.05
N SER A 520 20.67 -6.36 -11.45
CA SER A 520 22.07 -6.22 -11.06
C SER A 520 22.19 -5.97 -9.56
N ALA A 521 23.22 -6.57 -8.97
CA ALA A 521 23.61 -6.37 -7.58
C ALA A 521 24.30 -5.03 -7.32
N LYS A 522 24.73 -4.32 -8.38
CA LYS A 522 25.57 -3.12 -8.27
C LYS A 522 24.71 -1.87 -8.19
N LEU A 523 24.93 -1.07 -7.15
CA LEU A 523 24.30 0.23 -6.95
C LEU A 523 25.39 1.30 -6.88
N ALA A 524 25.21 2.41 -7.57
CA ALA A 524 26.04 3.60 -7.43
C ALA A 524 25.14 4.79 -7.03
N LEU A 525 25.37 5.34 -5.84
CA LEU A 525 24.66 6.50 -5.32
C LEU A 525 25.59 7.71 -5.37
N THR A 526 25.22 8.76 -6.08
CA THR A 526 25.92 10.04 -6.07
C THR A 526 25.16 11.02 -5.20
N VAL A 527 25.87 11.69 -4.30
CA VAL A 527 25.32 12.63 -3.32
C VAL A 527 25.75 14.04 -3.72
N ASN A 528 24.79 14.87 -4.11
CA ASN A 528 25.02 16.22 -4.62
C ASN A 528 24.36 17.27 -3.71
N PRO A 529 24.95 17.57 -2.54
CA PRO A 529 24.44 18.65 -1.70
C PRO A 529 24.70 20.00 -2.38
N LYS A 530 23.72 20.91 -2.33
CA LYS A 530 23.84 22.27 -2.86
C LYS A 530 24.96 23.06 -2.18
N THR A 531 25.18 22.83 -0.89
CA THR A 531 26.33 23.33 -0.13
C THR A 531 26.97 22.17 0.63
N PRO A 532 28.31 22.01 0.65
CA PRO A 532 28.95 20.94 1.41
C PRO A 532 28.47 20.91 2.86
N LYS A 533 28.07 19.73 3.35
CA LYS A 533 27.45 19.59 4.67
C LYS A 533 27.76 18.23 5.29
N ASN A 534 27.92 18.20 6.61
CA ASN A 534 28.01 16.96 7.36
C ASN A 534 26.63 16.40 7.65
N PHE A 535 26.34 15.19 7.17
CA PHE A 535 25.10 14.46 7.45
C PHE A 535 25.28 12.95 7.19
N SER A 536 24.28 12.17 7.62
CA SER A 536 24.26 10.71 7.46
C SER A 536 23.51 10.30 6.19
N VAL A 537 24.12 9.42 5.39
CA VAL A 537 23.44 8.65 4.35
C VAL A 537 23.25 7.24 4.89
N ARG A 538 22.00 6.81 5.05
CA ARG A 538 21.60 5.53 5.64
C ARG A 538 21.04 4.64 4.55
N ILE A 539 21.80 3.62 4.14
CA ILE A 539 21.44 2.77 3.01
C ILE A 539 20.83 1.48 3.54
N ARG A 540 19.63 1.11 3.09
CA ARG A 540 18.99 -0.13 3.53
C ARG A 540 19.91 -1.33 3.26
N VAL A 541 19.99 -2.20 4.24
CA VAL A 541 20.61 -3.51 4.17
C VAL A 541 19.50 -4.51 3.87
N SER A 542 19.49 -5.09 2.67
CA SER A 542 18.38 -5.93 2.24
C SER A 542 18.19 -7.14 3.16
N ASN A 543 16.97 -7.34 3.63
CA ASN A 543 16.57 -8.51 4.42
C ASN A 543 15.28 -9.14 3.88
N ARG A 544 15.39 -10.40 3.47
CA ARG A 544 14.34 -11.23 2.87
C ARG A 544 13.73 -12.25 3.84
N ALA A 545 14.16 -12.22 5.10
CA ALA A 545 13.70 -13.09 6.18
C ALA A 545 12.82 -12.34 7.21
N VAL A 546 12.18 -11.24 6.82
CA VAL A 546 11.35 -10.40 7.71
C VAL A 546 10.10 -11.16 8.19
N SER A 547 9.42 -11.87 7.28
CA SER A 547 8.28 -12.71 7.62
C SER A 547 8.75 -14.09 8.09
N LYS A 548 8.21 -14.54 9.22
CA LYS A 548 8.41 -15.90 9.75
C LYS A 548 7.67 -16.98 8.94
N LEU A 549 6.86 -16.59 7.95
CA LEU A 549 6.12 -17.51 7.08
C LEU A 549 7.00 -18.18 6.04
N TYR A 550 8.16 -17.59 5.72
CA TYR A 550 8.96 -18.01 4.58
C TYR A 550 10.43 -18.14 4.95
N ARG A 551 11.04 -19.23 4.52
CA ARG A 551 12.48 -19.46 4.65
C ARG A 551 13.10 -19.57 3.27
N SER A 552 14.10 -18.75 2.99
CA SER A 552 14.85 -18.75 1.73
C SER A 552 16.23 -19.39 1.89
N THR A 553 16.64 -20.21 0.93
CA THR A 553 17.98 -20.84 0.89
C THR A 553 18.58 -20.83 -0.52
N PRO A 554 19.87 -20.52 -0.70
CA PRO A 554 20.84 -20.11 0.33
C PRO A 554 20.54 -18.70 0.87
N ASP A 555 21.24 -18.29 1.93
CA ASP A 555 21.13 -16.92 2.42
C ASP A 555 21.70 -15.91 1.41
N ALA A 556 20.97 -14.80 1.27
CA ALA A 556 21.19 -13.72 0.31
C ALA A 556 20.84 -12.35 0.92
N ASN A 557 20.94 -12.25 2.25
CA ASN A 557 20.69 -11.02 3.00
C ASN A 557 21.99 -10.23 3.21
N GLY A 558 21.88 -8.93 3.50
CA GLY A 558 23.02 -8.09 3.81
C GLY A 558 23.53 -7.23 2.65
N ILE A 559 24.77 -6.77 2.78
CA ILE A 559 25.51 -6.04 1.76
C ILE A 559 26.87 -6.73 1.61
N THR A 560 27.27 -7.06 0.38
CA THR A 560 28.56 -7.70 0.08
C THR A 560 29.72 -6.73 0.25
N SER A 561 29.59 -5.51 -0.26
CA SER A 561 30.60 -4.47 -0.10
C SER A 561 30.01 -3.07 -0.21
N ILE A 562 30.66 -2.11 0.45
CA ILE A 562 30.39 -0.68 0.35
C ILE A 562 31.72 0.04 0.18
N ALA A 563 31.77 0.99 -0.75
CA ALA A 563 32.89 1.90 -0.89
C ALA A 563 32.39 3.34 -1.03
N VAL A 564 33.13 4.30 -0.49
CA VAL A 564 32.87 5.73 -0.68
C VAL A 564 34.05 6.35 -1.41
N ASN A 565 33.81 6.98 -2.55
CA ASN A 565 34.84 7.53 -3.43
C ASN A 565 35.94 6.49 -3.76
N GLY A 566 35.54 5.25 -4.04
CA GLY A 566 36.44 4.14 -4.36
C GLY A 566 37.15 3.50 -3.15
N GLN A 567 37.00 4.04 -1.93
CA GLN A 567 37.61 3.49 -0.73
C GLN A 567 36.63 2.58 0.02
N PRO A 568 36.96 1.29 0.27
CA PRO A 568 36.09 0.40 1.03
C PRO A 568 35.80 0.92 2.44
N VAL A 569 34.55 0.80 2.87
CA VAL A 569 34.11 1.17 4.23
C VAL A 569 33.31 0.04 4.88
N LYS A 570 33.32 0.01 6.21
CA LYS A 570 32.51 -0.92 7.02
C LYS A 570 31.61 -0.12 7.97
N PRO A 571 30.47 0.40 7.47
CA PRO A 571 29.57 1.21 8.28
C PRO A 571 28.91 0.37 9.38
N LEU A 572 28.51 1.04 10.47
CA LEU A 572 27.63 0.44 11.47
C LEU A 572 26.27 0.16 10.84
N ILE A 573 25.67 -0.98 11.22
CA ILE A 573 24.32 -1.34 10.83
C ILE A 573 23.36 -1.00 11.97
N GLU A 574 22.52 -0.01 11.77
CA GLU A 574 21.49 0.41 12.74
C GLU A 574 20.11 0.15 12.15
N LYS A 575 19.32 -0.70 12.82
CA LYS A 575 17.93 -1.01 12.39
C LYS A 575 17.81 -1.38 10.90
N GLY A 576 18.79 -2.13 10.38
CA GLY A 576 18.82 -2.54 8.98
C GLY A 576 19.33 -1.49 8.00
N TYR A 577 20.00 -0.42 8.47
CA TYR A 577 20.65 0.58 7.62
C TYR A 577 22.15 0.64 7.84
N ALA A 578 22.92 0.63 6.76
CA ALA A 578 24.34 0.98 6.75
C ALA A 578 24.49 2.50 6.86
N VAL A 579 25.02 2.98 7.98
CA VAL A 579 25.12 4.40 8.30
C VAL A 579 26.47 4.97 7.90
N ILE A 580 26.47 5.93 6.98
CA ILE A 580 27.67 6.63 6.52
C ILE A 580 27.53 8.12 6.84
N THR A 581 28.22 8.58 7.88
CA THR A 581 28.23 9.99 8.30
C THR A 581 29.54 10.64 7.87
N ARG A 582 29.46 11.72 7.09
CA ARG A 582 30.63 12.50 6.67
C ARG A 582 30.21 13.87 6.15
N ALA A 583 31.21 14.74 5.92
CA ALA A 583 31.06 15.92 5.10
C ALA A 583 30.91 15.50 3.63
N TRP A 584 29.69 15.60 3.11
CA TRP A 584 29.38 15.34 1.71
C TRP A 584 29.62 16.60 0.88
N LYS A 585 30.19 16.43 -0.31
CA LYS A 585 30.30 17.45 -1.35
C LYS A 585 29.76 16.91 -2.68
N THR A 586 29.44 17.80 -3.61
CA THR A 586 28.95 17.43 -4.94
C THR A 586 29.87 16.41 -5.61
N GLY A 587 29.27 15.35 -6.16
CA GLY A 587 29.97 14.26 -6.83
C GLY A 587 30.51 13.16 -5.92
N ASP A 588 30.37 13.27 -4.59
CA ASP A 588 30.71 12.16 -3.70
C ASP A 588 29.84 10.93 -4.03
N LYS A 589 30.46 9.76 -4.07
CA LYS A 589 29.85 8.53 -4.58
C LYS A 589 29.93 7.41 -3.55
N VAL A 590 28.84 6.69 -3.38
CA VAL A 590 28.75 5.43 -2.62
C VAL A 590 28.45 4.29 -3.57
N ASP A 591 29.37 3.35 -3.69
CA ASP A 591 29.20 2.10 -4.43
C ASP A 591 28.79 1.00 -3.45
N VAL A 592 27.72 0.28 -3.76
CA VAL A 592 27.15 -0.81 -2.95
C VAL A 592 26.96 -2.05 -3.81
N VAL A 593 27.31 -3.23 -3.27
CA VAL A 593 27.04 -4.52 -3.92
C VAL A 593 26.16 -5.37 -3.02
N LEU A 594 25.00 -5.80 -3.52
CA LEU A 594 24.06 -6.67 -2.81
C LEU A 594 24.34 -8.16 -3.10
N PRO A 595 24.14 -9.07 -2.12
CA PRO A 595 24.35 -10.50 -2.30
C PRO A 595 23.19 -11.17 -3.06
N MET A 596 23.08 -10.95 -4.37
CA MET A 596 22.00 -11.54 -5.19
C MET A 596 22.28 -12.99 -5.61
N LYS A 597 21.41 -13.91 -5.21
CA LYS A 597 21.47 -15.35 -5.54
C LYS A 597 20.07 -15.87 -5.86
N VAL A 598 19.97 -16.94 -6.64
CA VAL A 598 18.71 -17.70 -6.77
C VAL A 598 18.46 -18.40 -5.45
N GLN A 599 17.26 -18.23 -4.89
CA GLN A 599 16.83 -18.85 -3.65
C GLN A 599 15.61 -19.73 -3.89
N ARG A 600 15.61 -20.90 -3.24
CA ARG A 600 14.41 -21.68 -2.97
C ARG A 600 13.73 -21.12 -1.74
N VAL A 601 12.43 -20.85 -1.83
CA VAL A 601 11.60 -20.35 -0.73
C VAL A 601 10.63 -21.45 -0.32
N ARG A 602 10.65 -21.79 0.97
CA ARG A 602 9.73 -22.75 1.58
C ARG A 602 8.82 -22.05 2.58
N ALA A 603 7.54 -22.39 2.53
CA ALA A 603 6.54 -21.86 3.45
C ALA A 603 6.59 -22.57 4.80
N ASN A 604 6.07 -21.93 5.84
CA ASN A 604 5.77 -22.55 7.12
C ASN A 604 4.77 -23.69 6.91
N GLU A 605 4.99 -24.84 7.55
CA GLU A 605 4.18 -26.06 7.39
C GLU A 605 2.70 -25.90 7.76
N ARG A 606 2.36 -24.84 8.53
CA ARG A 606 0.97 -24.49 8.83
C ARG A 606 0.21 -23.93 7.62
N ILE A 607 0.90 -23.50 6.57
CA ILE A 607 0.29 -23.11 5.30
C ILE A 607 0.07 -24.38 4.48
N ALA A 608 -1.06 -25.03 4.72
CA ALA A 608 -1.37 -26.34 4.14
C ALA A 608 -1.23 -26.39 2.61
N ASP A 609 -1.64 -25.33 1.91
CA ASP A 609 -1.64 -25.29 0.44
C ASP A 609 -0.22 -25.23 -0.18
N ASN A 610 0.81 -24.99 0.63
CA ASN A 610 2.21 -24.89 0.19
C ASN A 610 3.10 -26.02 0.72
N ASN A 611 2.53 -27.02 1.39
CA ASN A 611 3.28 -28.21 1.81
C ASN A 611 3.84 -28.95 0.59
N HIS A 612 5.11 -29.37 0.67
CA HIS A 612 5.85 -30.02 -0.42
C HIS A 612 5.95 -29.20 -1.72
N LYS A 613 5.76 -27.88 -1.64
CA LYS A 613 5.97 -26.94 -2.74
C LYS A 613 7.14 -26.01 -2.46
N VAL A 614 7.70 -25.47 -3.53
CA VAL A 614 8.77 -24.47 -3.50
C VAL A 614 8.38 -23.29 -4.39
N ALA A 615 8.74 -22.09 -3.95
CA ALA A 615 8.75 -20.89 -4.79
C ALA A 615 10.19 -20.47 -5.04
N LEU A 616 10.45 -19.76 -6.14
CA LEU A 616 11.79 -19.27 -6.48
C LEU A 616 11.88 -17.75 -6.32
N ARG A 617 13.06 -17.28 -5.91
CA ARG A 617 13.35 -15.87 -5.68
C ARG A 617 14.72 -15.49 -6.26
N TYR A 618 14.82 -14.28 -6.80
CA TYR A 618 16.10 -13.63 -7.12
C TYR A 618 16.00 -12.13 -6.80
N GLY A 619 16.81 -11.64 -5.86
CA GLY A 619 16.71 -10.27 -5.38
C GLY A 619 15.35 -9.97 -4.71
N PRO A 620 14.60 -8.93 -5.14
CA PRO A 620 13.25 -8.64 -4.65
C PRO A 620 12.16 -9.45 -5.38
N LEU A 621 12.51 -10.18 -6.44
CA LEU A 621 11.54 -10.80 -7.34
C LEU A 621 11.23 -12.23 -6.92
N ILE A 622 9.94 -12.51 -6.81
CA ILE A 622 9.37 -13.86 -6.82
C ILE A 622 9.16 -14.27 -8.26
N TYR A 623 9.33 -15.56 -8.53
CA TYR A 623 9.23 -16.15 -9.85
C TYR A 623 8.05 -17.10 -9.95
N ASN A 624 7.56 -17.31 -11.16
CA ASN A 624 6.52 -18.27 -11.51
C ASN A 624 6.93 -19.10 -12.74
N ILE A 625 6.26 -20.22 -12.96
CA ILE A 625 6.32 -20.99 -14.20
C ILE A 625 4.98 -20.90 -14.93
N GLU A 626 5.01 -20.91 -16.27
CA GLU A 626 3.81 -20.78 -17.11
C GLU A 626 3.67 -21.93 -18.11
N GLN A 627 2.42 -22.28 -18.40
CA GLN A 627 2.04 -23.36 -19.33
C GLN A 627 2.57 -23.13 -20.75
N VAL A 628 2.75 -21.86 -21.14
CA VAL A 628 3.30 -21.47 -22.44
C VAL A 628 4.78 -21.82 -22.59
N ASP A 629 5.51 -21.97 -21.47
CA ASP A 629 6.93 -22.34 -21.47
C ASP A 629 7.14 -23.85 -21.23
N GLN A 630 6.30 -24.46 -20.39
CA GLN A 630 6.38 -25.87 -20.01
C GLN A 630 5.09 -26.37 -19.33
N PRO A 631 4.88 -27.70 -19.18
CA PRO A 631 3.89 -28.22 -18.23
C PRO A 631 4.20 -27.79 -16.79
N ILE A 632 3.21 -27.25 -16.08
CA ILE A 632 3.39 -26.64 -14.75
C ILE A 632 3.15 -27.58 -13.57
N ASP A 633 2.71 -28.81 -13.81
CA ASP A 633 2.41 -29.83 -12.80
C ASP A 633 3.62 -30.72 -12.45
N LYS A 634 4.75 -30.51 -13.15
CA LYS A 634 6.00 -31.23 -12.94
C LYS A 634 6.66 -30.92 -11.58
N VAL A 635 7.44 -31.88 -11.10
CA VAL A 635 8.15 -31.80 -9.82
C VAL A 635 9.56 -31.25 -10.06
N LEU A 636 9.92 -30.15 -9.39
CA LEU A 636 11.29 -29.65 -9.38
C LEU A 636 12.16 -30.56 -8.49
N SER A 637 13.30 -31.02 -9.02
CA SER A 637 14.26 -31.77 -8.20
C SER A 637 14.88 -30.88 -7.11
N THR A 638 14.95 -31.39 -5.88
CA THR A 638 15.64 -30.74 -4.75
C THR A 638 17.10 -30.39 -5.07
N GLU A 639 17.77 -31.26 -5.83
CA GLU A 639 19.17 -31.13 -6.24
C GLU A 639 19.36 -30.39 -7.58
N SER A 640 18.26 -29.91 -8.19
CA SER A 640 18.32 -29.21 -9.47
C SER A 640 19.19 -27.95 -9.36
N PRO A 641 20.29 -27.81 -10.14
CA PRO A 641 21.06 -26.59 -10.16
C PRO A 641 20.20 -25.48 -10.77
N LEU A 642 20.09 -24.35 -10.07
CA LEU A 642 19.35 -23.19 -10.53
C LEU A 642 20.32 -22.08 -10.95
N THR A 643 20.16 -21.60 -12.17
CA THR A 643 20.98 -20.52 -12.73
C THR A 643 20.11 -19.42 -13.30
N THR A 644 20.64 -18.20 -13.37
CA THR A 644 19.96 -17.06 -14.00
C THR A 644 20.45 -16.87 -15.43
N GLU A 645 19.55 -16.49 -16.33
CA GLU A 645 19.87 -16.16 -17.71
C GLU A 645 19.14 -14.87 -18.10
N TRP A 646 19.86 -13.89 -18.64
CA TRP A 646 19.22 -12.69 -19.18
C TRP A 646 18.61 -12.99 -20.56
N ARG A 647 17.34 -12.68 -20.74
CA ARG A 647 16.60 -12.85 -22.00
C ARG A 647 16.06 -11.50 -22.46
N SER A 648 16.82 -10.84 -23.34
CA SER A 648 16.44 -9.54 -23.93
C SER A 648 15.26 -9.63 -24.90
N ASP A 649 15.03 -10.81 -25.48
CA ASP A 649 13.98 -11.10 -26.46
C ASP A 649 12.65 -11.55 -25.81
N LEU A 650 12.63 -11.72 -24.48
CA LEU A 650 11.46 -12.20 -23.74
C LEU A 650 10.91 -11.10 -22.83
N LEU A 651 9.60 -10.83 -22.94
CA LEU A 651 8.85 -10.00 -21.99
C LEU A 651 9.49 -8.61 -21.74
N GLY A 652 10.05 -7.99 -22.77
CA GLY A 652 10.71 -6.68 -22.68
C GLY A 652 12.09 -6.69 -22.02
N GLY A 653 12.71 -7.86 -21.85
CA GLY A 653 13.99 -8.03 -21.18
C GLY A 653 13.82 -8.45 -19.73
N VAL A 654 14.01 -9.73 -19.45
CA VAL A 654 13.88 -10.29 -18.09
C VAL A 654 15.03 -11.24 -17.75
N MET A 655 15.35 -11.30 -16.46
CA MET A 655 16.20 -12.37 -15.91
C MET A 655 15.34 -13.58 -15.63
N VAL A 656 15.52 -14.68 -16.37
CA VAL A 656 14.84 -15.96 -16.11
C VAL A 656 15.67 -16.84 -15.17
N ILE A 657 15.03 -17.77 -14.48
CA ILE A 657 15.70 -18.85 -13.74
C ILE A 657 15.55 -20.14 -14.54
N ARG A 658 16.67 -20.82 -14.79
CA ARG A 658 16.71 -22.14 -15.43
C ARG A 658 16.95 -23.23 -14.40
N GLY A 659 16.39 -24.40 -14.66
CA GLY A 659 16.66 -25.63 -13.93
C GLY A 659 16.18 -26.86 -14.70
N LYS A 660 16.09 -27.98 -14.00
CA LYS A 660 15.52 -29.23 -14.50
C LYS A 660 14.48 -29.79 -13.53
N PHE A 661 13.38 -30.29 -14.05
CA PHE A 661 12.43 -31.11 -13.29
C PHE A 661 13.04 -32.49 -12.98
N ALA A 662 12.41 -33.23 -12.07
CA ALA A 662 12.83 -34.56 -11.64
C ALA A 662 12.83 -35.60 -12.78
N ASP A 663 12.00 -35.40 -13.82
CA ASP A 663 12.00 -36.21 -15.05
C ASP A 663 13.13 -35.84 -16.03
N GLY A 664 14.01 -34.90 -15.66
CA GLY A 664 15.13 -34.42 -16.46
C GLY A 664 14.77 -33.34 -17.49
N SER A 665 13.48 -33.02 -17.67
CA SER A 665 13.04 -31.98 -18.60
C SER A 665 13.40 -30.57 -18.10
N PRO A 666 13.66 -29.61 -19.01
CA PRO A 666 14.05 -28.26 -18.61
C PRO A 666 12.90 -27.49 -17.94
N MET A 667 13.26 -26.63 -17.00
CA MET A 667 12.36 -25.71 -16.30
C MET A 667 12.82 -24.27 -16.54
N THR A 668 11.87 -23.38 -16.83
CA THR A 668 12.10 -21.94 -17.00
C THR A 668 11.13 -21.16 -16.13
N ALA A 669 11.63 -20.43 -15.14
CA ALA A 669 10.79 -19.53 -14.36
C ALA A 669 11.05 -18.08 -14.78
N ILE A 670 9.98 -17.28 -14.88
CA ILE A 670 10.03 -15.85 -15.18
C ILE A 670 9.67 -15.05 -13.92
N PRO A 671 10.00 -13.73 -13.86
CA PRO A 671 9.51 -12.89 -12.77
C PRO A 671 7.98 -12.87 -12.71
N ASN A 672 7.42 -13.06 -11.51
CA ASN A 672 5.98 -13.20 -11.30
C ASN A 672 5.17 -11.96 -11.72
N TYR A 673 5.77 -10.77 -11.71
CA TYR A 673 5.10 -9.57 -12.22
C TYR A 673 4.82 -9.65 -13.73
N ALA A 674 5.61 -10.43 -14.48
CA ALA A 674 5.51 -10.56 -15.93
C ALA A 674 4.58 -11.70 -16.37
N ARG A 675 3.95 -12.41 -15.42
CA ARG A 675 2.99 -13.49 -15.70
C ARG A 675 1.81 -13.03 -16.55
N THR A 676 1.19 -13.97 -17.26
CA THR A 676 -0.06 -13.83 -18.02
C THR A 676 -0.02 -12.70 -19.06
N ASN A 677 1.15 -12.47 -19.66
CA ASN A 677 1.37 -11.51 -20.76
C ASN A 677 1.42 -12.16 -22.15
N ARG A 678 1.40 -13.49 -22.25
CA ARG A 678 1.66 -14.25 -23.49
C ARG A 678 0.55 -15.20 -23.90
N ASP A 679 -0.25 -15.65 -22.94
CA ASP A 679 -1.36 -16.54 -23.19
C ASP A 679 -2.60 -15.71 -23.55
N LYS A 680 -2.90 -15.66 -24.86
CA LYS A 680 -4.01 -14.87 -25.43
C LYS A 680 -5.36 -15.55 -25.27
N GLU A 681 -5.37 -16.84 -24.94
CA GLU A 681 -6.60 -17.64 -24.82
C GLU A 681 -7.14 -17.64 -23.38
N LEU A 682 -6.47 -16.97 -22.44
CA LEU A 682 -6.95 -16.86 -21.07
C LEU A 682 -8.27 -16.08 -20.99
N PRO A 683 -9.31 -16.63 -20.35
CA PRO A 683 -10.53 -15.88 -20.08
C PRO A 683 -10.20 -14.69 -19.19
N LEU A 684 -10.69 -13.50 -19.54
CA LEU A 684 -10.43 -12.28 -18.77
C LEU A 684 -11.25 -12.29 -17.47
N GLU A 685 -10.71 -11.71 -16.40
CA GLU A 685 -11.37 -11.66 -15.07
C GLU A 685 -12.81 -11.11 -15.14
N GLY A 686 -13.09 -10.18 -16.08
CA GLY A 686 -14.42 -9.60 -16.30
C GLY A 686 -15.37 -10.39 -17.21
N SER A 687 -14.95 -11.51 -17.82
CA SER A 687 -15.83 -12.36 -18.65
C SER A 687 -16.53 -13.47 -17.87
N LEU A 688 -16.31 -13.55 -16.55
CA LEU A 688 -16.90 -14.54 -15.66
C LEU A 688 -18.06 -13.93 -14.85
N PRO A 689 -19.16 -14.66 -14.59
CA PRO A 689 -20.28 -14.13 -13.84
C PRO A 689 -19.84 -13.77 -12.41
N LEU A 690 -20.05 -12.50 -12.05
CA LEU A 690 -19.84 -12.00 -10.70
C LEU A 690 -20.88 -12.60 -9.76
N GLY A 691 -20.44 -13.07 -8.60
CA GLY A 691 -21.34 -13.35 -7.47
C GLY A 691 -21.96 -12.05 -6.94
N ALA A 692 -23.04 -12.17 -6.15
CA ALA A 692 -23.67 -11.04 -5.48
C ALA A 692 -22.74 -10.28 -4.51
N ASP A 693 -21.58 -10.87 -4.19
CA ASP A 693 -20.48 -10.35 -3.38
C ASP A 693 -19.35 -9.72 -4.21
N GLY A 694 -19.52 -9.58 -5.53
CA GLY A 694 -18.49 -9.05 -6.42
C GLY A 694 -17.33 -10.02 -6.68
N ALA A 695 -17.38 -11.24 -6.13
CA ALA A 695 -16.36 -12.25 -6.38
C ALA A 695 -16.55 -12.89 -7.75
N VAL A 696 -15.46 -12.99 -8.51
CA VAL A 696 -15.42 -13.80 -9.73
C VAL A 696 -15.62 -15.26 -9.33
N ARG A 697 -16.74 -15.87 -9.75
CA ARG A 697 -16.93 -17.31 -9.57
C ARG A 697 -16.04 -18.03 -10.57
N PRO A 698 -15.15 -18.93 -10.12
CA PRO A 698 -14.11 -19.47 -10.99
C PRO A 698 -14.72 -20.32 -12.10
N ALA A 699 -14.19 -20.14 -13.31
CA ALA A 699 -14.22 -21.22 -14.28
C ALA A 699 -13.42 -22.41 -13.71
N GLN A 700 -13.87 -23.64 -13.99
CA GLN A 700 -13.21 -24.90 -13.58
C GLN A 700 -11.90 -25.18 -14.35
N HIS A 701 -11.19 -24.14 -14.81
CA HIS A 701 -9.97 -24.31 -15.58
C HIS A 701 -8.76 -24.54 -14.65
N PRO A 702 -7.85 -25.46 -15.01
CA PRO A 702 -6.57 -25.60 -14.31
C PRO A 702 -5.76 -24.30 -14.41
N PRO A 703 -4.86 -24.04 -13.45
CA PRO A 703 -3.94 -22.91 -13.55
C PRO A 703 -3.08 -23.02 -14.81
N THR A 704 -2.71 -21.87 -15.38
CA THR A 704 -1.73 -21.76 -16.47
C THR A 704 -0.44 -21.09 -16.01
N SER A 705 -0.42 -20.62 -14.76
CA SER A 705 0.69 -19.88 -14.17
C SER A 705 0.75 -20.16 -12.67
N VAL A 706 1.89 -20.62 -12.14
CA VAL A 706 2.02 -20.96 -10.71
C VAL A 706 3.31 -20.44 -10.09
N VAL A 707 3.21 -19.83 -8.92
CA VAL A 707 4.34 -19.42 -8.07
C VAL A 707 4.88 -20.61 -7.25
N TRP A 708 3.97 -21.43 -6.73
CA TRP A 708 4.30 -22.61 -5.92
C TRP A 708 4.12 -23.87 -6.75
N PHE A 709 5.20 -24.62 -6.95
CA PHE A 709 5.19 -25.88 -7.67
C PHE A 709 5.88 -26.98 -6.86
N ARG A 710 5.59 -28.24 -7.17
CA ARG A 710 6.02 -29.38 -6.35
C ARG A 710 7.55 -29.48 -6.34
N GLU A 711 8.11 -29.83 -5.19
CA GLU A 711 9.54 -30.13 -5.03
C GLU A 711 9.68 -31.56 -4.49
N GLY A 712 10.61 -32.35 -5.05
CA GLY A 712 10.75 -33.77 -4.70
C GLY A 712 12.03 -34.42 -5.18
#